data_AF-A0A8J5F3X5-F1
#
_entry.id   AF-A0A8J5F3X5-F1
#
_cell.length_a   1.000
_cell.length_b   1.000
_cell.length_c   1.000
_cell.angle_alpha   90.00
_cell.angle_beta   90.00
_cell.angle_gamma   90.00
#
_symmetry.space_group_name_H-M   'P 1'
#
loop_
_entity.id
_entity.type
_entity.pdbx_description
1 polymer ?
#
loop_
_entity_poly.entity_id
_entity_poly.type
_entity_poly.pdbx_seq_one_letter_code
_entity_poly.pdbx_strand_id
1 'polypeptide(L)'
;MMLRVILLVLLLLHETTAANLPAKWQTLSGGAPLVIAQGGFSGVFPESSQYAYQFAQANSVKNVVLYCDLQMTKDGAGICHTDYRLDNSTTISSVFPKGQKTYPINGKQVRGWFAVDFTSDQLYNNVSLIQSIYSRPSIFDGSLPISMVEDVTELHPSQFWINLQFNTFFKAHNLDAVDYITSVSGQVVIDYISSPEIDFLRSLMGKLGRSKTKLIFRFLSVDDVEPSTKKTYQAFLTDLATIKSFASGILVPKSYIWPVNHDQYLEPHTSLVADAHAVGLEVYADYFANDMPASYNYSFDPTAEYLQFIDNSDFSVDGVLTDFPSTASEAIACLAHNDKNVVPNKGRPLIITHNGASGVYAGSTDLAYQQAVADGADIIDCSVQMSKDGVAFCLESPDLMGHSTAVQTFMSLATTVPEIQSNNGIFSFDLSWSDILSLKPALTSPLSQAGLSRNPAAKNAGKFMTLGDFLNFAKTSTVSGVLINIENAAYLASKKGLGIVDAVSTALSNASYDQQPNKQIFIQSDDIQVLAVFKKNPSYTRVLSIKETISDAPKPTVDEIKQFADAVDLPRTSIVADSGSFISGFTDVVKKMHAANISVHASVFRNEYLAIAFDYFSDPMVELATFVAGVEVDAVVTEFPATAAAYLRSPCSDLNAKLDYSILPIEPGSLLALAPPEALPPAEAPAPALQVADIQDPPLPPVIGRSQTSSVVAPPTTSPSGQPTNAASLSVCLLAAVLSCLCVMYQ
;
A
#
# COMPACT_ATOMS: atom_id res chain seq x y z
N MET A 1 -38.43 -60.80 23.30
CA MET A 1 -37.65 -59.83 24.10
C MET A 1 -36.21 -59.80 23.59
N MET A 2 -36.00 -59.41 22.33
CA MET A 2 -34.67 -59.14 21.75
C MET A 2 -34.79 -58.39 20.40
N LEU A 3 -35.71 -57.41 20.29
CA LEU A 3 -35.90 -56.63 19.05
C LEU A 3 -36.50 -55.23 19.29
N ARG A 4 -36.20 -54.60 20.44
CA ARG A 4 -36.68 -53.24 20.79
C ARG A 4 -35.59 -52.31 21.35
N VAL A 5 -34.31 -52.69 21.26
CA VAL A 5 -33.18 -51.88 21.78
C VAL A 5 -32.23 -51.40 20.66
N ILE A 6 -32.43 -51.79 19.40
CA ILE A 6 -31.54 -51.41 18.28
C ILE A 6 -32.05 -50.16 17.51
N LEU A 7 -33.28 -49.69 17.77
CA LEU A 7 -33.86 -48.55 17.03
C LEU A 7 -33.78 -47.19 17.74
N LEU A 8 -33.04 -47.08 18.85
CA LEU A 8 -32.90 -45.82 19.61
C LEU A 8 -31.44 -45.36 19.84
N VAL A 9 -30.46 -45.99 19.18
CA VAL A 9 -29.04 -45.58 19.22
C VAL A 9 -28.53 -45.07 17.85
N LEU A 10 -29.40 -44.96 16.85
CA LEU A 10 -29.07 -44.45 15.51
C LEU A 10 -29.63 -43.03 15.23
N LEU A 11 -30.03 -42.29 16.25
CA LEU A 11 -30.64 -40.94 16.13
C LEU A 11 -29.82 -39.80 16.76
N LEU A 12 -28.55 -40.06 17.13
CA LEU A 12 -27.62 -39.02 17.58
C LEU A 12 -26.25 -39.32 16.98
N LEU A 13 -26.04 -38.87 15.74
CA LEU A 13 -24.76 -38.59 15.05
C LEU A 13 -25.09 -38.37 13.56
N HIS A 14 -25.91 -37.35 13.30
CA HIS A 14 -25.83 -36.57 12.08
C HIS A 14 -25.68 -35.14 12.56
N GLU A 15 -24.47 -34.79 12.98
CA GLU A 15 -24.03 -33.42 12.75
C GLU A 15 -24.02 -33.28 11.23
N THR A 16 -25.13 -32.76 10.70
CA THR A 16 -25.10 -32.14 9.39
C THR A 16 -24.07 -31.04 9.52
N THR A 17 -22.87 -31.29 9.00
CA THR A 17 -22.03 -30.21 8.51
C THR A 17 -22.92 -29.45 7.54
N ALA A 18 -23.47 -28.33 8.00
CA ALA A 18 -24.01 -27.34 7.10
C ALA A 18 -22.81 -26.92 6.26
N ALA A 19 -22.64 -27.55 5.09
CA ALA A 19 -21.79 -27.00 4.06
C ALA A 19 -22.35 -25.59 3.84
N ASN A 20 -21.60 -24.56 4.27
CA ASN A 20 -21.91 -23.19 3.94
C ASN A 20 -22.08 -23.16 2.42
N LEU A 21 -23.32 -22.97 1.95
CA LEU A 21 -23.53 -22.63 0.55
C LEU A 21 -22.67 -21.40 0.27
N PRO A 22 -21.88 -21.37 -0.81
CA PRO A 22 -21.09 -20.19 -1.13
C PRO A 22 -22.03 -18.98 -1.14
N ALA A 23 -21.60 -17.91 -0.48
CA ALA A 23 -22.37 -16.68 -0.45
C ALA A 23 -22.70 -16.27 -1.89
N LYS A 24 -23.98 -15.98 -2.14
CA LYS A 24 -24.42 -15.61 -3.47
C LYS A 24 -23.98 -14.17 -3.73
N TRP A 25 -23.11 -13.99 -4.70
CA TRP A 25 -22.65 -12.69 -5.13
C TRP A 25 -23.80 -11.86 -5.70
N GLN A 26 -23.71 -10.54 -5.59
CA GLN A 26 -24.69 -9.63 -6.19
C GLN A 26 -24.43 -9.36 -7.69
N THR A 27 -23.55 -10.16 -8.32
CA THR A 27 -23.35 -10.16 -9.76
C THR A 27 -24.61 -10.60 -10.49
N LEU A 28 -24.73 -10.29 -11.78
CA LEU A 28 -25.88 -10.70 -12.59
C LEU A 28 -26.03 -12.23 -12.63
N SER A 29 -24.91 -12.95 -12.65
CA SER A 29 -24.88 -14.42 -12.67
C SER A 29 -25.09 -15.05 -11.29
N GLY A 30 -24.87 -14.30 -10.21
CA GLY A 30 -24.76 -14.79 -8.84
C GLY A 30 -23.46 -15.52 -8.50
N GLY A 31 -22.52 -15.61 -9.46
CA GLY A 31 -21.17 -16.15 -9.28
C GLY A 31 -20.14 -15.07 -8.95
N ALA A 32 -18.92 -15.48 -8.62
CA ALA A 32 -17.84 -14.54 -8.30
C ALA A 32 -17.53 -13.59 -9.49
N PRO A 33 -17.21 -12.32 -9.23
CA PRO A 33 -16.73 -11.39 -10.24
C PRO A 33 -15.49 -11.93 -10.97
N LEU A 34 -15.30 -11.52 -12.22
CA LEU A 34 -14.12 -11.84 -13.00
C LEU A 34 -12.94 -10.95 -12.64
N VAL A 35 -11.75 -11.54 -12.55
CA VAL A 35 -10.48 -10.82 -12.58
C VAL A 35 -10.01 -10.73 -14.03
N ILE A 36 -9.85 -9.51 -14.54
CA ILE A 36 -9.46 -9.25 -15.93
C ILE A 36 -8.11 -8.52 -15.91
N ALA A 37 -7.07 -9.16 -16.42
CA ALA A 37 -5.69 -8.68 -16.38
C ALA A 37 -5.38 -7.82 -17.61
N GLN A 38 -5.32 -6.50 -17.43
CA GLN A 38 -5.13 -5.51 -18.49
C GLN A 38 -3.73 -5.58 -19.07
N GLY A 39 -3.57 -6.19 -20.26
CA GLY A 39 -2.26 -6.46 -20.83
C GLY A 39 -1.43 -7.42 -19.96
N GLY A 40 -2.09 -8.29 -19.19
CA GLY A 40 -1.44 -9.15 -18.19
C GLY A 40 -1.22 -8.43 -16.86
N PHE A 41 -0.10 -8.71 -16.19
CA PHE A 41 0.30 -8.06 -14.94
C PHE A 41 1.14 -6.79 -15.24
N SER A 42 0.49 -5.82 -15.88
CA SER A 42 1.11 -4.56 -16.36
C SER A 42 1.61 -3.64 -15.23
N GLY A 43 1.17 -3.87 -14.00
CA GLY A 43 1.68 -3.23 -12.78
C GLY A 43 3.16 -3.54 -12.49
N VAL A 44 3.69 -4.63 -13.03
CA VAL A 44 5.06 -5.10 -12.79
C VAL A 44 5.87 -5.13 -14.09
N PHE A 45 5.31 -5.66 -15.17
CA PHE A 45 6.01 -5.79 -16.45
C PHE A 45 5.48 -4.79 -17.47
N PRO A 46 6.26 -4.42 -18.50
CA PRO A 46 5.71 -3.72 -19.67
C PRO A 46 4.46 -4.44 -20.19
N GLU A 47 3.40 -3.66 -20.43
CA GLU A 47 2.08 -4.18 -20.79
C GLU A 47 2.14 -5.11 -22.01
N SER A 48 1.22 -6.08 -22.05
CA SER A 48 1.08 -7.02 -23.17
C SER A 48 2.37 -7.76 -23.52
N SER A 49 3.32 -7.87 -22.60
CA SER A 49 4.51 -8.69 -22.76
C SER A 49 4.23 -10.14 -22.39
N GLN A 50 5.07 -11.06 -22.88
CA GLN A 50 4.99 -12.47 -22.50
C GLN A 50 5.06 -12.66 -20.98
N TYR A 51 5.96 -11.93 -20.29
CA TYR A 51 6.07 -11.99 -18.83
C TYR A 51 4.80 -11.47 -18.14
N ALA A 52 4.22 -10.35 -18.61
CA ALA A 52 2.99 -9.83 -18.03
C ALA A 52 1.85 -10.88 -18.06
N TYR A 53 1.63 -11.52 -19.20
CA TYR A 53 0.56 -12.52 -19.34
C TYR A 53 0.82 -13.80 -18.53
N GLN A 54 2.04 -14.35 -18.59
CA GLN A 54 2.40 -15.55 -17.83
C GLN A 54 2.33 -15.30 -16.33
N PHE A 55 2.80 -14.13 -15.87
CA PHE A 55 2.80 -13.77 -14.46
C PHE A 55 1.38 -13.56 -13.93
N ALA A 56 0.47 -12.99 -14.74
CA ALA A 56 -0.95 -12.91 -14.40
C ALA A 56 -1.59 -14.30 -14.23
N GLN A 57 -1.32 -15.25 -15.12
CA GLN A 57 -1.83 -16.63 -14.97
C GLN A 57 -1.27 -17.34 -13.73
N ALA A 58 -0.01 -17.07 -13.36
CA ALA A 58 0.65 -17.69 -12.23
C ALA A 58 0.25 -17.10 -10.87
N ASN A 59 -0.05 -15.79 -10.81
CA ASN A 59 -0.25 -15.05 -9.57
C ASN A 59 -1.66 -14.46 -9.43
N SER A 60 -2.68 -15.15 -9.95
CA SER A 60 -4.09 -14.75 -9.85
C SER A 60 -5.01 -15.96 -9.69
N VAL A 61 -6.31 -15.74 -9.51
CA VAL A 61 -7.33 -16.80 -9.55
C VAL A 61 -7.25 -17.59 -10.87
N LYS A 62 -7.55 -18.89 -10.82
CA LYS A 62 -7.41 -19.82 -11.96
C LYS A 62 -8.20 -19.41 -13.22
N ASN A 63 -9.30 -18.70 -13.05
CA ASN A 63 -10.17 -18.24 -14.12
C ASN A 63 -9.88 -16.79 -14.56
N VAL A 64 -8.70 -16.25 -14.23
CA VAL A 64 -8.25 -14.94 -14.70
C VAL A 64 -8.41 -14.81 -16.22
N VAL A 65 -8.93 -13.67 -16.64
CA VAL A 65 -9.13 -13.34 -18.05
C VAL A 65 -7.91 -12.56 -18.53
N LEU A 66 -7.26 -13.02 -19.61
CA LEU A 66 -6.22 -12.22 -20.25
C LEU A 66 -6.86 -11.24 -21.22
N TYR A 67 -6.54 -9.95 -21.06
CA TYR A 67 -7.14 -8.86 -21.84
C TYR A 67 -6.12 -8.24 -22.79
N CYS A 68 -6.45 -8.24 -24.07
CA CYS A 68 -5.65 -7.71 -25.17
C CYS A 68 -6.37 -6.53 -25.83
N ASP A 69 -5.76 -5.34 -25.77
CA ASP A 69 -6.15 -4.20 -26.60
C ASP A 69 -5.62 -4.40 -28.02
N LEU A 70 -6.49 -4.76 -28.96
CA LEU A 70 -6.12 -5.09 -30.33
C LEU A 70 -5.79 -3.83 -31.13
N GLN A 71 -4.56 -3.77 -31.64
CA GLN A 71 -4.14 -2.89 -32.72
C GLN A 71 -3.85 -3.70 -33.99
N MET A 72 -4.07 -3.09 -35.16
CA MET A 72 -3.77 -3.74 -36.44
C MET A 72 -2.51 -3.14 -37.09
N THR A 73 -1.63 -4.02 -37.56
CA THR A 73 -0.43 -3.65 -38.31
C THR A 73 -0.77 -3.35 -39.78
N LYS A 74 0.17 -2.73 -40.49
CA LYS A 74 0.03 -2.37 -41.92
C LYS A 74 -0.33 -3.54 -42.83
N ASP A 75 0.17 -4.73 -42.50
CA ASP A 75 -0.03 -5.99 -43.21
C ASP A 75 -1.21 -6.82 -42.67
N GLY A 76 -1.99 -6.26 -41.74
CA GLY A 76 -3.24 -6.84 -41.26
C GLY A 76 -3.11 -7.88 -40.15
N ALA A 77 -1.95 -7.96 -39.48
CA ALA A 77 -1.80 -8.75 -38.26
C ALA A 77 -2.32 -8.00 -37.03
N GLY A 78 -2.66 -8.74 -35.97
CA GLY A 78 -3.11 -8.18 -34.70
C GLY A 78 -2.03 -8.22 -33.62
N ILE A 79 -1.81 -7.09 -32.96
CA ILE A 79 -0.93 -6.98 -31.78
C ILE A 79 -1.74 -6.53 -30.56
N CYS A 80 -1.26 -6.87 -29.36
CA CYS A 80 -1.81 -6.38 -28.10
C CYS A 80 -1.05 -5.13 -27.62
N HIS A 81 -1.74 -4.00 -27.53
CA HIS A 81 -1.19 -2.72 -27.08
C HIS A 81 -2.29 -1.71 -26.73
N THR A 82 -2.28 -1.16 -25.51
CA THR A 82 -3.37 -0.30 -24.98
C THR A 82 -3.55 1.01 -25.75
N ASP A 83 -2.45 1.73 -26.00
CA ASP A 83 -2.51 3.04 -26.69
C ASP A 83 -2.47 2.88 -28.23
N TYR A 84 -3.13 3.78 -28.97
CA TYR A 84 -2.93 3.86 -30.43
C TYR A 84 -1.54 4.40 -30.79
N ARG A 85 -0.89 5.13 -29.87
CA ARG A 85 0.49 5.59 -29.96
C ARG A 85 1.43 4.54 -29.38
N LEU A 86 2.18 3.90 -30.26
CA LEU A 86 3.21 2.94 -29.86
C LEU A 86 4.35 3.60 -29.08
N ASP A 87 4.59 4.90 -29.23
CA ASP A 87 5.69 5.60 -28.56
C ASP A 87 5.47 5.89 -27.07
N ASN A 88 4.32 5.50 -26.50
CA ASN A 88 4.05 5.64 -25.07
C ASN A 88 4.65 4.50 -24.23
N SER A 89 4.59 3.26 -24.73
CA SER A 89 5.03 2.04 -24.02
C SER A 89 5.95 1.17 -24.89
N THR A 90 6.61 1.75 -25.90
CA THR A 90 7.62 1.03 -26.70
C THR A 90 8.84 1.88 -27.07
N THR A 91 9.90 1.21 -27.54
CA THR A 91 11.14 1.83 -28.06
C THR A 91 11.02 2.41 -29.48
N ILE A 92 9.82 2.41 -30.08
CA ILE A 92 9.61 2.71 -31.52
C ILE A 92 10.12 4.09 -31.95
N SER A 93 10.08 5.09 -31.06
CA SER A 93 10.54 6.45 -31.34
C SER A 93 12.07 6.51 -31.55
N SER A 94 12.82 5.65 -30.86
CA SER A 94 14.27 5.50 -31.01
C SER A 94 14.65 4.64 -32.22
N VAL A 95 13.86 3.60 -32.50
CA VAL A 95 14.12 2.65 -33.59
C VAL A 95 13.74 3.26 -34.95
N PHE A 96 12.62 3.98 -35.01
CA PHE A 96 12.11 4.64 -36.21
C PHE A 96 11.93 6.16 -35.99
N PRO A 97 13.00 6.95 -35.75
CA PRO A 97 12.89 8.36 -35.36
C PRO A 97 12.23 9.27 -36.41
N LYS A 98 12.12 8.80 -37.67
CA LYS A 98 11.43 9.49 -38.77
C LYS A 98 10.06 8.90 -39.10
N GLY A 99 9.59 7.95 -38.28
CA GLY A 99 8.35 7.21 -38.49
C GLY A 99 7.08 7.92 -37.99
N GLN A 100 7.24 9.07 -37.33
CA GLN A 100 6.10 9.81 -36.77
C GLN A 100 5.13 10.30 -37.84
N LYS A 101 3.84 10.08 -37.62
CA LYS A 101 2.74 10.54 -38.46
C LYS A 101 1.76 11.39 -37.68
N THR A 102 0.82 12.00 -38.38
CA THR A 102 -0.31 12.70 -37.76
C THR A 102 -1.59 12.23 -38.41
N TYR A 103 -2.50 11.71 -37.60
CA TYR A 103 -3.79 11.20 -38.05
C TYR A 103 -4.96 11.84 -37.28
N PRO A 104 -6.11 12.03 -37.94
CA PRO A 104 -7.36 12.34 -37.26
C PRO A 104 -7.91 11.05 -36.61
N ILE A 105 -7.82 10.94 -35.29
CA ILE A 105 -8.39 9.82 -34.52
C ILE A 105 -9.46 10.38 -33.61
N ASN A 106 -10.71 9.90 -33.76
CA ASN A 106 -11.86 10.37 -33.01
C ASN A 106 -12.01 11.91 -32.99
N GLY A 107 -11.72 12.55 -34.14
CA GLY A 107 -11.82 14.00 -34.31
C GLY A 107 -10.65 14.82 -33.74
N LYS A 108 -9.66 14.17 -33.10
CA LYS A 108 -8.44 14.82 -32.58
C LYS A 108 -7.27 14.55 -33.53
N GLN A 109 -6.46 15.58 -33.80
CA GLN A 109 -5.21 15.42 -34.54
C GLN A 109 -4.16 14.84 -33.60
N VAL A 110 -3.87 13.55 -33.77
CA VAL A 110 -2.89 12.84 -32.95
C VAL A 110 -1.61 12.70 -33.73
N ARG A 111 -0.49 13.08 -33.11
CA ARG A 111 0.86 12.90 -33.67
C ARG A 111 1.63 11.85 -32.87
N GLY A 112 2.18 10.84 -33.54
CA GLY A 112 2.87 9.72 -32.89
C GLY A 112 3.25 8.63 -33.88
N TRP A 113 3.53 7.43 -33.36
CA TRP A 113 3.80 6.23 -34.15
C TRP A 113 2.63 5.26 -34.03
N PHE A 114 2.10 4.80 -35.15
CA PHE A 114 0.88 4.00 -35.18
C PHE A 114 1.15 2.64 -35.82
N ALA A 115 0.55 1.57 -35.28
CA ALA A 115 0.73 0.21 -35.78
C ALA A 115 0.43 0.07 -37.29
N VAL A 116 -0.54 0.83 -37.80
CA VAL A 116 -0.94 0.84 -39.22
C VAL A 116 0.16 1.30 -40.19
N ASP A 117 1.22 1.93 -39.68
CA ASP A 117 2.35 2.41 -40.50
C ASP A 117 3.47 1.37 -40.66
N PHE A 118 3.47 0.30 -39.86
CA PHE A 118 4.54 -0.69 -39.75
C PHE A 118 4.01 -2.11 -40.00
N THR A 119 4.80 -2.97 -40.64
CA THR A 119 4.45 -4.40 -40.74
C THR A 119 4.66 -5.10 -39.40
N SER A 120 3.98 -6.23 -39.19
CA SER A 120 4.17 -7.06 -38.00
C SER A 120 5.64 -7.45 -37.80
N ASP A 121 6.32 -7.83 -38.88
CA ASP A 121 7.77 -8.13 -38.89
C ASP A 121 8.63 -6.95 -38.44
N GLN A 122 8.26 -5.71 -38.80
CA GLN A 122 9.02 -4.53 -38.40
C GLN A 122 8.89 -4.28 -36.90
N LEU A 123 7.68 -4.45 -36.36
CA LEU A 123 7.41 -4.27 -34.94
C LEU A 123 8.05 -5.38 -34.11
N TYR A 124 7.76 -6.64 -34.43
CA TYR A 124 8.21 -7.81 -33.66
C TYR A 124 9.74 -7.91 -33.57
N ASN A 125 10.46 -7.64 -34.66
CA ASN A 125 11.92 -7.83 -34.69
C ASN A 125 12.74 -6.62 -34.22
N ASN A 126 12.15 -5.43 -34.12
CA ASN A 126 12.93 -4.20 -33.86
C ASN A 126 12.38 -3.34 -32.71
N VAL A 127 11.12 -3.51 -32.32
CA VAL A 127 10.47 -2.68 -31.30
C VAL A 127 10.26 -3.51 -30.05
N SER A 128 10.73 -2.98 -28.92
CA SER A 128 10.59 -3.59 -27.61
C SER A 128 9.62 -2.79 -26.75
N LEU A 129 8.95 -3.46 -25.83
CA LEU A 129 8.07 -2.87 -24.83
C LEU A 129 8.87 -2.17 -23.72
N ILE A 130 8.30 -1.11 -23.15
CA ILE A 130 8.81 -0.37 -21.98
C ILE A 130 7.65 0.02 -21.06
N GLN A 131 7.93 0.30 -19.79
CA GLN A 131 6.94 0.88 -18.88
C GLN A 131 6.64 2.34 -19.23
N SER A 132 5.35 2.69 -19.18
CA SER A 132 4.88 4.08 -19.39
C SER A 132 4.63 4.83 -18.06
N ILE A 133 4.66 4.12 -16.93
CA ILE A 133 4.39 4.66 -15.59
C ILE A 133 5.68 4.65 -14.77
N TYR A 134 6.15 5.84 -14.37
CA TYR A 134 7.44 6.02 -13.69
C TYR A 134 7.53 5.39 -12.29
N SER A 135 6.40 5.13 -11.64
CA SER A 135 6.36 4.40 -10.37
C SER A 135 6.53 2.89 -10.53
N ARG A 136 6.54 2.36 -11.76
CA ARG A 136 6.71 0.93 -12.03
C ARG A 136 8.16 0.58 -12.33
N PRO A 137 8.57 -0.68 -12.13
CA PRO A 137 9.96 -1.08 -12.32
C PRO A 137 10.36 -1.04 -13.80
N SER A 138 11.38 -0.23 -14.12
CA SER A 138 11.92 -0.08 -15.48
C SER A 138 12.98 -1.14 -15.84
N ILE A 139 13.31 -2.07 -14.95
CA ILE A 139 14.38 -3.05 -15.18
C ILE A 139 14.05 -4.05 -16.30
N PHE A 140 12.78 -4.15 -16.69
CA PHE A 140 12.31 -5.02 -17.76
C PHE A 140 12.18 -4.30 -19.12
N ASP A 141 12.46 -2.99 -19.15
CA ASP A 141 12.32 -2.18 -20.35
C ASP A 141 13.26 -2.64 -21.46
N GLY A 142 12.77 -2.60 -22.70
CA GLY A 142 13.57 -2.90 -23.88
C GLY A 142 13.86 -4.38 -24.12
N SER A 143 13.39 -5.27 -23.23
CA SER A 143 13.79 -6.68 -23.21
C SER A 143 12.87 -7.62 -23.98
N LEU A 144 11.58 -7.25 -24.13
CA LEU A 144 10.55 -8.11 -24.71
C LEU A 144 9.92 -7.46 -25.95
N PRO A 145 9.62 -8.24 -27.01
CA PRO A 145 8.91 -7.74 -28.17
C PRO A 145 7.43 -7.48 -27.84
N ILE A 146 6.76 -6.72 -28.69
CA ILE A 146 5.29 -6.58 -28.64
C ILE A 146 4.65 -7.94 -28.95
N SER A 147 3.71 -8.39 -28.10
CA SER A 147 2.98 -9.63 -28.35
C SER A 147 1.95 -9.50 -29.47
N MET A 148 1.95 -10.49 -30.35
CA MET A 148 0.85 -10.77 -31.28
C MET A 148 -0.32 -11.37 -30.51
N VAL A 149 -1.53 -11.29 -31.08
CA VAL A 149 -2.70 -11.97 -30.49
C VAL A 149 -2.47 -13.48 -30.40
N GLU A 150 -1.82 -14.04 -31.41
CA GLU A 150 -1.48 -15.46 -31.50
C GLU A 150 -0.59 -15.89 -30.32
N ASP A 151 0.42 -15.08 -29.96
CA ASP A 151 1.32 -15.35 -28.82
C ASP A 151 0.54 -15.50 -27.50
N VAL A 152 -0.49 -14.66 -27.28
CA VAL A 152 -1.32 -14.73 -26.08
C VAL A 152 -2.16 -16.01 -26.07
N THR A 153 -2.65 -16.44 -27.24
CA THR A 153 -3.46 -17.65 -27.36
C THR A 153 -2.65 -18.93 -27.17
N GLU A 154 -1.36 -18.92 -27.50
CA GLU A 154 -0.42 -20.01 -27.25
C GLU A 154 -0.16 -20.23 -25.75
N LEU A 155 -0.41 -19.24 -24.90
CA LEU A 155 -0.41 -19.40 -23.43
C LEU A 155 -1.62 -20.19 -22.90
N HIS A 156 -2.55 -20.57 -23.77
CA HIS A 156 -3.76 -21.30 -23.44
C HIS A 156 -4.54 -20.70 -22.25
N PRO A 157 -4.93 -19.40 -22.32
CA PRO A 157 -5.63 -18.74 -21.23
C PRO A 157 -6.96 -19.42 -20.92
N SER A 158 -7.33 -19.45 -19.63
CA SER A 158 -8.63 -19.94 -19.17
C SER A 158 -9.79 -19.20 -19.83
N GLN A 159 -9.63 -17.89 -20.00
CA GLN A 159 -10.53 -17.01 -20.72
C GLN A 159 -9.74 -15.93 -21.45
N PHE A 160 -10.16 -15.58 -22.67
CA PHE A 160 -9.50 -14.53 -23.47
C PHE A 160 -10.46 -13.41 -23.87
N TRP A 161 -10.02 -12.17 -23.70
CA TRP A 161 -10.77 -10.96 -23.98
C TRP A 161 -10.02 -10.09 -24.99
N ILE A 162 -10.67 -9.77 -26.11
CA ILE A 162 -10.16 -8.81 -27.09
C ILE A 162 -10.94 -7.50 -27.01
N ASN A 163 -10.26 -6.37 -26.84
CA ASN A 163 -10.85 -5.05 -26.96
C ASN A 163 -10.39 -4.37 -28.24
N LEU A 164 -11.32 -3.80 -29.01
CA LEU A 164 -11.00 -3.05 -30.23
C LEU A 164 -11.55 -1.63 -30.12
N GLN A 165 -10.67 -0.65 -29.94
CA GLN A 165 -11.08 0.73 -29.68
C GLN A 165 -11.29 1.58 -30.96
N PHE A 166 -10.63 1.24 -32.06
CA PHE A 166 -10.44 2.16 -33.20
C PHE A 166 -10.79 1.54 -34.57
N ASN A 167 -11.88 0.79 -34.67
CA ASN A 167 -12.29 0.14 -35.92
C ASN A 167 -12.47 1.12 -37.08
N THR A 168 -13.03 2.31 -36.82
CA THR A 168 -13.20 3.34 -37.86
C THR A 168 -11.85 3.81 -38.41
N PHE A 169 -10.83 3.91 -37.56
CA PHE A 169 -9.46 4.26 -37.96
C PHE A 169 -8.81 3.15 -38.81
N PHE A 170 -8.98 1.88 -38.43
CA PHE A 170 -8.46 0.75 -39.21
C PHE A 170 -9.11 0.65 -40.59
N LYS A 171 -10.42 0.85 -40.69
CA LYS A 171 -11.12 0.89 -41.99
C LYS A 171 -10.59 2.00 -42.91
N ALA A 172 -10.26 3.16 -42.36
CA ALA A 172 -9.65 4.25 -43.14
C ALA A 172 -8.27 3.88 -43.73
N HIS A 173 -7.62 2.87 -43.17
CA HIS A 173 -6.33 2.31 -43.63
C HIS A 173 -6.50 1.02 -44.45
N ASN A 174 -7.73 0.68 -44.87
CA ASN A 174 -8.08 -0.57 -45.58
C ASN A 174 -7.77 -1.84 -44.77
N LEU A 175 -7.85 -1.77 -43.44
CA LEU A 175 -7.72 -2.91 -42.54
C LEU A 175 -9.12 -3.30 -42.04
N ASP A 176 -9.48 -4.58 -42.17
CA ASP A 176 -10.77 -5.12 -41.74
C ASP A 176 -10.62 -5.91 -40.43
N ALA A 177 -10.89 -5.22 -39.31
CA ALA A 177 -10.83 -5.82 -37.99
C ALA A 177 -11.92 -6.88 -37.77
N VAL A 178 -13.05 -6.81 -38.48
CA VAL A 178 -14.15 -7.78 -38.36
C VAL A 178 -13.74 -9.10 -38.99
N ASP A 179 -13.13 -9.05 -40.17
CA ASP A 179 -12.60 -10.24 -40.84
C ASP A 179 -11.44 -10.85 -40.04
N TYR A 180 -10.54 -10.02 -39.50
CA TYR A 180 -9.46 -10.49 -38.62
C TYR A 180 -10.02 -11.25 -37.40
N ILE A 181 -10.90 -10.63 -36.62
CA ILE A 181 -11.48 -11.23 -35.41
C ILE A 181 -12.28 -12.50 -35.74
N THR A 182 -13.03 -12.51 -36.84
CA THR A 182 -13.80 -13.69 -37.25
C THR A 182 -12.87 -14.84 -37.65
N SER A 183 -11.75 -14.54 -38.31
CA SER A 183 -10.72 -15.53 -38.64
C SER A 183 -10.07 -16.12 -37.39
N VAL A 184 -9.63 -15.28 -36.44
CA VAL A 184 -9.02 -15.71 -35.18
C VAL A 184 -10.02 -16.52 -34.33
N SER A 185 -11.27 -16.07 -34.25
CA SER A 185 -12.36 -16.79 -33.54
C SER A 185 -12.67 -18.18 -34.11
N GLY A 186 -12.25 -18.46 -35.36
CA GLY A 186 -12.36 -19.78 -35.97
C GLY A 186 -11.27 -20.76 -35.51
N GLN A 187 -10.20 -20.26 -34.90
CA GLN A 187 -9.01 -21.04 -34.52
C GLN A 187 -8.87 -21.16 -33.01
N VAL A 188 -9.24 -20.11 -32.28
CA VAL A 188 -9.12 -20.01 -30.81
C VAL A 188 -10.44 -19.55 -30.20
N VAL A 189 -10.64 -19.87 -28.92
CA VAL A 189 -11.81 -19.40 -28.17
C VAL A 189 -11.54 -17.97 -27.69
N ILE A 190 -12.37 -17.03 -28.15
CA ILE A 190 -12.45 -15.68 -27.60
C ILE A 190 -13.74 -15.58 -26.81
N ASP A 191 -13.64 -15.42 -25.49
CA ASP A 191 -14.80 -15.39 -24.58
C ASP A 191 -15.50 -14.03 -24.61
N TYR A 192 -14.73 -12.96 -24.78
CA TYR A 192 -15.24 -11.58 -24.76
C TYR A 192 -14.65 -10.74 -25.89
N ILE A 193 -15.50 -9.96 -26.55
CA ILE A 193 -15.08 -8.90 -27.46
C ILE A 193 -15.70 -7.59 -26.99
N SER A 194 -14.88 -6.60 -26.69
CA SER A 194 -15.35 -5.27 -26.33
C SER A 194 -14.98 -4.21 -27.36
N SER A 195 -15.80 -3.16 -27.42
CA SER A 195 -15.49 -1.98 -28.21
C SER A 195 -16.32 -0.77 -27.77
N PRO A 196 -15.77 0.45 -27.88
CA PRO A 196 -16.53 1.68 -27.74
C PRO A 196 -17.30 2.06 -29.03
N GLU A 197 -17.08 1.38 -30.17
CA GLU A 197 -17.79 1.66 -31.42
C GLU A 197 -19.02 0.74 -31.61
N ILE A 198 -20.23 1.30 -31.58
CA ILE A 198 -21.49 0.51 -31.67
C ILE A 198 -21.61 -0.21 -33.02
N ASP A 199 -21.28 0.48 -34.12
CA ASP A 199 -21.35 -0.10 -35.46
C ASP A 199 -20.40 -1.30 -35.62
N PHE A 200 -19.25 -1.28 -34.93
CA PHE A 200 -18.33 -2.42 -34.93
C PHE A 200 -18.96 -3.62 -34.22
N LEU A 201 -19.47 -3.45 -32.99
CA LEU A 201 -20.13 -4.55 -32.27
C LEU A 201 -21.31 -5.13 -33.06
N ARG A 202 -22.14 -4.27 -33.66
CA ARG A 202 -23.25 -4.70 -34.54
C ARG A 202 -22.76 -5.49 -35.74
N SER A 203 -21.62 -5.12 -36.33
CA SER A 203 -21.08 -5.80 -37.50
C SER A 203 -20.56 -7.22 -37.22
N LEU A 204 -20.27 -7.55 -35.97
CA LEU A 204 -19.90 -8.90 -35.52
C LEU A 204 -21.11 -9.81 -35.26
N MET A 205 -22.30 -9.22 -35.07
CA MET A 205 -23.52 -9.99 -34.79
C MET A 205 -23.81 -10.97 -35.92
N GLY A 206 -23.95 -12.25 -35.59
CA GLY A 206 -24.19 -13.33 -36.56
C GLY A 206 -22.97 -13.80 -37.35
N LYS A 207 -21.80 -13.14 -37.21
CA LYS A 207 -20.54 -13.57 -37.86
C LYS A 207 -19.69 -14.50 -37.00
N LEU A 208 -19.85 -14.45 -35.67
CA LEU A 208 -19.10 -15.28 -34.71
C LEU A 208 -19.64 -16.74 -34.60
N GLY A 209 -20.58 -17.13 -35.46
CA GLY A 209 -21.05 -18.52 -35.57
C GLY A 209 -21.73 -19.05 -34.31
N ARG A 210 -21.32 -20.25 -33.85
CA ARG A 210 -21.78 -20.89 -32.59
C ARG A 210 -20.91 -20.50 -31.38
N SER A 211 -19.99 -19.55 -31.51
CA SER A 211 -19.16 -19.15 -30.38
C SER A 211 -20.07 -18.60 -29.26
N LYS A 212 -19.69 -18.85 -28.01
CA LYS A 212 -20.36 -18.25 -26.84
C LYS A 212 -19.82 -16.87 -26.50
N THR A 213 -19.16 -16.21 -27.46
CA THR A 213 -18.49 -14.93 -27.26
C THR A 213 -19.48 -13.86 -26.85
N LYS A 214 -19.18 -13.16 -25.76
CA LYS A 214 -19.99 -12.04 -25.27
C LYS A 214 -19.48 -10.74 -25.88
N LEU A 215 -20.39 -9.97 -26.45
CA LEU A 215 -20.09 -8.62 -26.93
C LEU A 215 -20.28 -7.62 -25.79
N ILE A 216 -19.29 -6.79 -25.51
CA ILE A 216 -19.28 -5.84 -24.38
C ILE A 216 -19.14 -4.41 -24.91
N PHE A 217 -20.05 -3.53 -24.53
CA PHE A 217 -19.97 -2.12 -24.93
C PHE A 217 -19.08 -1.34 -23.96
N ARG A 218 -17.95 -0.81 -24.44
CA ARG A 218 -16.98 -0.08 -23.62
C ARG A 218 -17.34 1.41 -23.59
N PHE A 219 -17.49 1.97 -22.40
CA PHE A 219 -17.65 3.40 -22.20
C PHE A 219 -16.26 4.05 -22.12
N LEU A 220 -16.14 5.25 -22.68
CA LEU A 220 -14.97 6.11 -22.49
C LEU A 220 -15.32 7.21 -21.47
N SER A 221 -14.64 8.36 -21.52
CA SER A 221 -14.95 9.48 -20.63
C SER A 221 -16.39 9.99 -20.83
N VAL A 222 -16.96 10.64 -19.81
CA VAL A 222 -18.35 11.13 -19.84
C VAL A 222 -18.65 12.07 -21.01
N ASP A 223 -17.66 12.86 -21.43
CA ASP A 223 -17.77 13.82 -22.53
C ASP A 223 -17.33 13.26 -23.89
N ASP A 224 -16.75 12.05 -23.92
CA ASP A 224 -16.37 11.42 -25.18
C ASP A 224 -17.63 11.01 -25.96
N VAL A 225 -17.53 11.06 -27.29
CA VAL A 225 -18.67 10.86 -28.19
C VAL A 225 -18.53 9.54 -28.94
N GLU A 226 -19.60 8.75 -28.92
CA GLU A 226 -19.68 7.52 -29.69
C GLU A 226 -19.80 7.84 -31.20
N PRO A 227 -18.93 7.28 -32.06
CA PRO A 227 -18.80 7.74 -33.43
C PRO A 227 -20.04 7.57 -34.32
N SER A 228 -20.85 6.53 -34.14
CA SER A 228 -21.97 6.22 -35.05
C SER A 228 -23.24 7.02 -34.73
N THR A 229 -23.57 7.16 -33.46
CA THR A 229 -24.76 7.83 -32.94
C THR A 229 -24.57 9.31 -32.67
N LYS A 230 -23.30 9.76 -32.53
CA LYS A 230 -22.92 11.12 -32.14
C LYS A 230 -23.46 11.55 -30.76
N LYS A 231 -23.81 10.58 -29.91
CA LYS A 231 -24.16 10.82 -28.51
C LYS A 231 -22.92 10.69 -27.62
N THR A 232 -22.89 11.39 -26.49
CA THR A 232 -21.87 11.16 -25.46
C THR A 232 -22.05 9.79 -24.82
N TYR A 233 -20.97 9.16 -24.32
CA TYR A 233 -21.09 7.89 -23.60
C TYR A 233 -22.02 8.00 -22.39
N GLN A 234 -21.98 9.13 -21.67
CA GLN A 234 -22.89 9.39 -20.55
C GLN A 234 -24.38 9.29 -20.93
N ALA A 235 -24.77 9.70 -22.16
CA ALA A 235 -26.16 9.67 -22.58
C ALA A 235 -26.74 8.24 -22.64
N PHE A 236 -25.89 7.22 -22.82
CA PHE A 236 -26.30 5.82 -22.88
C PHE A 236 -26.65 5.22 -21.52
N LEU A 237 -26.26 5.85 -20.41
CA LEU A 237 -26.62 5.39 -19.06
C LEU A 237 -28.14 5.37 -18.85
N THR A 238 -28.87 6.21 -19.59
CA THR A 238 -30.35 6.28 -19.53
C THR A 238 -31.06 5.38 -20.55
N ASP A 239 -30.31 4.68 -21.40
CA ASP A 239 -30.84 3.87 -22.52
C ASP A 239 -30.15 2.49 -22.58
N LEU A 240 -30.01 1.85 -21.42
CA LEU A 240 -29.39 0.53 -21.26
C LEU A 240 -30.12 -0.57 -22.05
N ALA A 241 -31.44 -0.43 -22.23
CA ALA A 241 -32.22 -1.37 -23.05
C ALA A 241 -31.78 -1.39 -24.51
N THR A 242 -31.36 -0.25 -25.07
CA THR A 242 -30.79 -0.19 -26.42
C THR A 242 -29.45 -0.89 -26.48
N ILE A 243 -28.59 -0.74 -25.45
CA ILE A 243 -27.32 -1.48 -25.37
C ILE A 243 -27.55 -2.99 -25.37
N LYS A 244 -28.55 -3.47 -24.62
CA LYS A 244 -28.89 -4.90 -24.53
C LYS A 244 -29.25 -5.52 -25.89
N SER A 245 -29.67 -4.73 -26.88
CA SER A 245 -29.97 -5.23 -28.23
C SER A 245 -28.75 -5.70 -29.01
N PHE A 246 -27.54 -5.30 -28.62
CA PHE A 246 -26.29 -5.63 -29.34
C PHE A 246 -25.14 -6.08 -28.43
N ALA A 247 -25.24 -5.90 -27.11
CA ALA A 247 -24.22 -6.29 -26.14
C ALA A 247 -24.80 -7.12 -24.99
N SER A 248 -23.97 -8.00 -24.44
CA SER A 248 -24.24 -8.81 -23.25
C SER A 248 -23.89 -8.08 -21.95
N GLY A 249 -23.01 -7.07 -22.02
CA GLY A 249 -22.61 -6.27 -20.87
C GLY A 249 -21.96 -4.94 -21.28
N ILE A 250 -21.54 -4.18 -20.28
CA ILE A 250 -20.83 -2.91 -20.41
C ILE A 250 -19.51 -2.96 -19.64
N LEU A 251 -18.48 -2.32 -20.19
CA LEU A 251 -17.21 -2.05 -19.51
C LEU A 251 -17.09 -0.55 -19.29
N VAL A 252 -17.01 -0.11 -18.03
CA VAL A 252 -17.12 1.31 -17.68
C VAL A 252 -15.99 1.76 -16.75
N PRO A 253 -15.51 3.03 -16.88
CA PRO A 253 -14.68 3.65 -15.86
C PRO A 253 -15.35 3.55 -14.49
N LYS A 254 -14.60 3.14 -13.46
CA LYS A 254 -15.14 3.00 -12.10
C LYS A 254 -15.85 4.27 -11.58
N SER A 255 -15.49 5.45 -12.10
CA SER A 255 -16.15 6.73 -11.82
C SER A 255 -17.61 6.84 -12.29
N TYR A 256 -18.05 6.02 -13.25
CA TYR A 256 -19.48 5.92 -13.63
C TYR A 256 -20.31 5.21 -12.57
N ILE A 257 -19.68 4.33 -11.79
CA ILE A 257 -20.31 3.54 -10.74
C ILE A 257 -20.20 4.28 -9.42
N TRP A 258 -18.99 4.72 -9.08
CA TRP A 258 -18.71 5.43 -7.83
C TRP A 258 -17.87 6.68 -8.11
N PRO A 259 -18.51 7.85 -8.24
CA PRO A 259 -17.80 9.09 -8.54
C PRO A 259 -16.90 9.52 -7.38
N VAL A 260 -15.78 10.16 -7.73
CA VAL A 260 -14.86 10.80 -6.80
C VAL A 260 -14.85 12.29 -7.11
N ASN A 261 -15.05 13.13 -6.09
CA ASN A 261 -15.05 14.57 -6.27
C ASN A 261 -13.62 15.14 -6.45
N HIS A 262 -13.53 16.42 -6.77
CA HIS A 262 -12.25 17.10 -6.98
C HIS A 262 -11.33 17.14 -5.74
N ASP A 263 -11.90 16.95 -4.55
CA ASP A 263 -11.17 16.86 -3.28
C ASP A 263 -10.74 15.41 -2.94
N GLN A 264 -10.90 14.46 -3.88
CA GLN A 264 -10.56 13.04 -3.77
C GLN A 264 -11.41 12.23 -2.77
N TYR A 265 -12.65 12.64 -2.49
CA TYR A 265 -13.59 11.85 -1.68
C TYR A 265 -14.67 11.20 -2.54
N LEU A 266 -15.12 10.01 -2.11
CA LEU A 266 -16.24 9.32 -2.72
C LEU A 266 -17.52 10.16 -2.60
N GLU A 267 -18.24 10.29 -3.71
CA GLU A 267 -19.63 10.73 -3.74
C GLU A 267 -20.57 9.53 -3.57
N PRO A 268 -21.90 9.73 -3.44
CA PRO A 268 -22.83 8.61 -3.50
C PRO A 268 -22.65 7.80 -4.79
N HIS A 269 -22.59 6.47 -4.67
CA HIS A 269 -22.56 5.60 -5.85
C HIS A 269 -23.84 5.77 -6.68
N THR A 270 -23.74 5.46 -7.98
CA THR A 270 -24.87 5.55 -8.91
C THR A 270 -25.71 4.27 -8.88
N SER A 271 -26.86 4.28 -9.55
CA SER A 271 -27.70 3.09 -9.76
C SER A 271 -27.25 2.22 -10.95
N LEU A 272 -26.15 2.58 -11.64
CA LEU A 272 -25.77 1.99 -12.92
C LEU A 272 -25.71 0.47 -12.89
N VAL A 273 -25.08 -0.12 -11.86
CA VAL A 273 -24.94 -1.58 -11.75
C VAL A 273 -26.31 -2.24 -11.62
N ALA A 274 -27.14 -1.76 -10.71
CA ALA A 274 -28.48 -2.28 -10.50
C ALA A 274 -29.37 -2.12 -11.75
N ASP A 275 -29.32 -0.96 -12.41
CA ASP A 275 -30.12 -0.68 -13.61
C ASP A 275 -29.67 -1.55 -14.81
N ALA A 276 -28.36 -1.76 -14.96
CA ALA A 276 -27.80 -2.65 -15.98
C ALA A 276 -28.21 -4.11 -15.73
N HIS A 277 -28.09 -4.58 -14.49
CA HIS A 277 -28.51 -5.92 -14.09
C HIS A 277 -30.01 -6.14 -14.31
N ALA A 278 -30.84 -5.14 -14.02
CA ALA A 278 -32.29 -5.21 -14.23
C ALA A 278 -32.69 -5.43 -15.69
N VAL A 279 -31.89 -4.98 -16.65
CA VAL A 279 -32.06 -5.25 -18.09
C VAL A 279 -31.22 -6.44 -18.60
N GLY A 280 -30.52 -7.12 -17.70
CA GLY A 280 -29.71 -8.30 -18.00
C GLY A 280 -28.37 -8.00 -18.68
N LEU A 281 -27.77 -6.83 -18.41
CA LEU A 281 -26.41 -6.49 -18.81
C LEU A 281 -25.42 -6.77 -17.67
N GLU A 282 -24.33 -7.47 -17.97
CA GLU A 282 -23.18 -7.57 -17.05
C GLU A 282 -22.45 -6.23 -16.98
N VAL A 283 -21.86 -5.88 -15.84
CA VAL A 283 -21.10 -4.64 -15.64
C VAL A 283 -19.68 -4.97 -15.21
N TYR A 284 -18.73 -4.52 -16.01
CA TYR A 284 -17.30 -4.62 -15.73
C TYR A 284 -16.74 -3.23 -15.46
N ALA A 285 -15.89 -3.09 -14.45
CA ALA A 285 -15.30 -1.80 -14.06
C ALA A 285 -13.80 -1.76 -14.38
N ASP A 286 -13.30 -0.69 -14.98
CA ASP A 286 -11.85 -0.47 -15.22
C ASP A 286 -11.27 0.69 -14.41
N TYR A 287 -9.96 0.94 -14.59
CA TYR A 287 -9.12 1.87 -13.83
C TYR A 287 -8.79 1.42 -12.39
N PHE A 288 -8.55 0.13 -12.20
CA PHE A 288 -7.97 -0.38 -10.96
C PHE A 288 -6.45 -0.54 -11.10
N ALA A 289 -5.72 0.12 -10.19
CA ALA A 289 -4.27 0.07 -10.12
C ALA A 289 -3.83 0.39 -8.69
N ASN A 290 -2.85 -0.36 -8.18
CA ASN A 290 -2.35 -0.19 -6.81
C ASN A 290 -1.40 1.01 -6.67
N ASP A 291 -0.77 1.40 -7.78
CA ASP A 291 0.28 2.42 -7.84
C ASP A 291 -0.26 3.81 -8.25
N MET A 292 -1.52 4.09 -7.91
CA MET A 292 -2.19 5.36 -8.18
C MET A 292 -2.89 5.87 -6.91
N PRO A 293 -2.86 7.19 -6.62
CA PRO A 293 -3.65 7.77 -5.54
C PRO A 293 -5.15 7.54 -5.77
N ALA A 294 -5.74 6.65 -4.97
CA ALA A 294 -7.18 6.44 -4.91
C ALA A 294 -7.84 7.50 -4.00
N SER A 295 -9.15 7.37 -3.79
CA SER A 295 -9.87 8.24 -2.85
C SER A 295 -9.29 8.13 -1.44
N TYR A 296 -9.27 9.26 -0.70
CA TYR A 296 -8.87 9.27 0.72
C TYR A 296 -9.71 8.34 1.60
N ASN A 297 -10.91 7.96 1.15
CA ASN A 297 -11.76 6.96 1.80
C ASN A 297 -11.07 5.60 1.97
N TYR A 298 -10.10 5.25 1.13
CA TYR A 298 -9.40 3.97 1.16
C TYR A 298 -8.07 4.00 1.93
N SER A 299 -7.56 5.19 2.28
CA SER A 299 -6.31 5.31 3.03
C SER A 299 -5.16 4.51 2.40
N PHE A 300 -5.05 4.63 1.06
CA PHE A 300 -4.07 3.95 0.20
C PHE A 300 -4.16 2.41 0.18
N ASP A 301 -5.19 1.80 0.76
CA ASP A 301 -5.41 0.35 0.68
C ASP A 301 -6.12 0.00 -0.65
N PRO A 302 -5.42 -0.61 -1.64
CA PRO A 302 -6.04 -0.94 -2.91
C PRO A 302 -7.12 -2.01 -2.75
N THR A 303 -6.91 -2.98 -1.87
CA THR A 303 -7.82 -4.10 -1.62
C THR A 303 -9.15 -3.62 -1.04
N ALA A 304 -9.12 -2.61 -0.17
CA ALA A 304 -10.32 -1.91 0.31
C ALA A 304 -11.11 -1.25 -0.83
N GLU A 305 -10.44 -0.72 -1.85
CA GLU A 305 -11.11 -0.21 -3.05
C GLU A 305 -11.79 -1.33 -3.83
N TYR A 306 -11.09 -2.44 -4.15
CA TYR A 306 -11.69 -3.56 -4.89
C TYR A 306 -12.96 -4.07 -4.19
N LEU A 307 -12.91 -4.29 -2.88
CA LEU A 307 -14.03 -4.78 -2.07
C LEU A 307 -15.28 -3.90 -2.21
N GLN A 308 -15.13 -2.57 -2.30
CA GLN A 308 -16.28 -1.69 -2.52
C GLN A 308 -17.00 -1.94 -3.85
N PHE A 309 -16.35 -2.48 -4.87
CA PHE A 309 -17.00 -2.73 -6.16
C PHE A 309 -17.55 -4.15 -6.30
N ILE A 310 -17.00 -5.10 -5.55
CA ILE A 310 -17.33 -6.54 -5.70
C ILE A 310 -18.13 -7.13 -4.53
N ASP A 311 -18.10 -6.49 -3.36
CA ASP A 311 -18.71 -7.04 -2.14
C ASP A 311 -19.20 -5.92 -1.21
N ASN A 312 -20.13 -5.11 -1.71
CA ASN A 312 -20.88 -4.16 -0.89
C ASN A 312 -22.36 -4.59 -0.75
N SER A 313 -23.12 -3.88 0.08
CA SER A 313 -24.52 -4.23 0.36
C SER A 313 -25.49 -3.91 -0.77
N ASP A 314 -25.15 -2.99 -1.65
CA ASP A 314 -26.04 -2.39 -2.66
C ASP A 314 -25.86 -2.97 -4.07
N PHE A 315 -24.63 -3.39 -4.44
CA PHE A 315 -24.32 -4.01 -5.72
C PHE A 315 -23.00 -4.81 -5.70
N SER A 316 -22.77 -5.58 -6.77
CA SER A 316 -21.46 -6.14 -7.14
C SER A 316 -21.30 -6.02 -8.64
N VAL A 317 -20.18 -5.50 -9.11
CA VAL A 317 -19.81 -5.59 -10.53
C VAL A 317 -19.53 -7.05 -10.90
N ASP A 318 -19.72 -7.41 -12.16
CA ASP A 318 -19.48 -8.76 -12.71
C ASP A 318 -17.98 -9.02 -12.98
N GLY A 319 -17.14 -7.99 -12.91
CA GLY A 319 -15.68 -8.14 -12.92
C GLY A 319 -14.95 -6.81 -12.92
N VAL A 320 -13.65 -6.89 -12.66
CA VAL A 320 -12.74 -5.73 -12.61
C VAL A 320 -11.59 -5.92 -13.60
N LEU A 321 -11.33 -4.89 -14.40
CA LEU A 321 -10.16 -4.77 -15.28
C LEU A 321 -9.07 -4.00 -14.52
N THR A 322 -7.94 -4.66 -14.34
CA THR A 322 -6.86 -4.20 -13.46
C THR A 322 -5.47 -4.49 -14.01
N ASP A 323 -4.52 -3.64 -13.64
CA ASP A 323 -3.09 -3.83 -13.86
C ASP A 323 -2.45 -4.78 -12.82
N PHE A 324 -3.15 -5.04 -11.71
CA PHE A 324 -2.71 -5.85 -10.55
C PHE A 324 -3.72 -6.98 -10.28
N PRO A 325 -3.77 -8.02 -11.12
CA PRO A 325 -4.78 -9.07 -11.02
C PRO A 325 -4.65 -9.91 -9.73
N SER A 326 -3.49 -9.91 -9.06
CA SER A 326 -3.32 -10.52 -7.73
C SER A 326 -4.19 -9.83 -6.68
N THR A 327 -4.25 -8.49 -6.66
CA THR A 327 -5.01 -7.73 -5.66
C THR A 327 -6.52 -7.92 -5.83
N ALA A 328 -7.00 -7.99 -7.08
CA ALA A 328 -8.38 -8.39 -7.34
C ALA A 328 -8.64 -9.85 -6.91
N SER A 329 -7.66 -10.74 -7.09
CA SER A 329 -7.76 -12.15 -6.70
C SER A 329 -7.84 -12.33 -5.19
N GLU A 330 -7.04 -11.62 -4.40
CA GLU A 330 -7.15 -11.64 -2.94
C GLU A 330 -8.46 -11.01 -2.43
N ALA A 331 -8.92 -9.91 -3.04
CA ALA A 331 -10.19 -9.31 -2.65
C ALA A 331 -11.34 -10.33 -2.78
N ILE A 332 -11.37 -11.10 -3.87
CA ILE A 332 -12.38 -12.14 -4.12
C ILE A 332 -12.20 -13.37 -3.23
N ALA A 333 -10.98 -13.92 -3.15
CA ALA A 333 -10.75 -15.23 -2.55
C ALA A 333 -10.47 -15.19 -1.03
N CYS A 334 -9.92 -14.08 -0.54
CA CYS A 334 -9.46 -13.93 0.84
C CYS A 334 -10.41 -13.08 1.70
N LEU A 335 -11.02 -12.02 1.14
CA LEU A 335 -11.64 -10.97 1.95
C LEU A 335 -13.13 -10.80 1.73
N ALA A 336 -13.63 -11.04 0.52
CA ALA A 336 -15.05 -10.97 0.25
C ALA A 336 -15.85 -11.99 1.09
N HIS A 337 -17.03 -11.57 1.52
CA HIS A 337 -17.99 -12.29 2.33
C HIS A 337 -17.43 -12.77 3.69
N ASN A 338 -16.37 -12.10 4.17
CA ASN A 338 -15.61 -12.54 5.33
C ASN A 338 -16.01 -11.85 6.65
N ASP A 339 -17.04 -10.98 6.63
CA ASP A 339 -17.61 -10.31 7.81
C ASP A 339 -18.00 -11.26 8.97
N LYS A 340 -18.13 -12.57 8.68
CA LYS A 340 -18.57 -13.60 9.61
C LYS A 340 -17.55 -14.68 9.93
N ASN A 341 -16.40 -14.74 9.23
CA ASN A 341 -15.37 -15.77 9.45
C ASN A 341 -14.07 -15.16 9.98
N VAL A 342 -14.16 -14.38 11.06
CA VAL A 342 -12.97 -14.04 11.86
C VAL A 342 -12.40 -15.33 12.43
N VAL A 343 -11.36 -15.88 11.79
CA VAL A 343 -10.67 -17.06 12.31
C VAL A 343 -9.85 -16.60 13.52
N PRO A 344 -10.14 -17.06 14.75
CA PRO A 344 -9.33 -16.73 15.91
C PRO A 344 -8.01 -17.50 15.78
N ASN A 345 -7.01 -16.87 15.15
CA ASN A 345 -5.75 -17.54 14.90
C ASN A 345 -4.85 -17.43 16.15
N LYS A 346 -4.94 -18.42 17.05
CA LYS A 346 -4.04 -18.51 18.21
C LYS A 346 -2.61 -18.65 17.70
N GLY A 347 -1.73 -17.74 18.13
CA GLY A 347 -0.32 -17.75 17.72
C GLY A 347 -0.01 -16.90 16.48
N ARG A 348 -0.98 -16.12 15.96
CA ARG A 348 -0.67 -15.10 14.95
C ARG A 348 0.20 -13.98 15.54
N PRO A 349 0.96 -13.26 14.70
CA PRO A 349 1.68 -12.07 15.12
C PRO A 349 0.75 -10.98 15.68
N LEU A 350 1.25 -10.19 16.62
CA LEU A 350 0.53 -9.05 17.18
C LEU A 350 0.46 -7.90 16.17
N ILE A 351 -0.69 -7.21 16.14
CA ILE A 351 -0.83 -5.91 15.47
C ILE A 351 -0.53 -4.83 16.50
N ILE A 352 0.63 -4.20 16.38
CA ILE A 352 1.05 -3.07 17.21
C ILE A 352 0.90 -1.80 16.37
N THR A 353 0.33 -0.74 16.95
CA THR A 353 0.24 0.53 16.24
C THR A 353 1.58 1.27 16.22
N HIS A 354 1.78 2.11 15.21
CA HIS A 354 2.79 3.15 15.20
C HIS A 354 2.11 4.51 15.42
N ASN A 355 2.03 4.95 16.66
CA ASN A 355 1.31 6.13 17.14
C ASN A 355 -0.21 6.10 16.88
N GLY A 356 -0.86 4.95 17.10
CA GLY A 356 -2.28 4.73 16.74
C GLY A 356 -2.48 4.49 15.24
N ALA A 357 -3.69 4.74 14.71
CA ALA A 357 -3.97 4.71 13.27
C ALA A 357 -3.47 6.01 12.60
N SER A 358 -2.16 6.23 12.68
CA SER A 358 -1.47 7.46 12.25
C SER A 358 -1.50 7.67 10.72
N GLY A 359 -1.84 6.63 9.96
CA GLY A 359 -2.16 6.72 8.53
C GLY A 359 -3.49 7.45 8.24
N VAL A 360 -4.40 7.50 9.22
CA VAL A 360 -5.77 8.02 9.08
C VAL A 360 -5.97 9.34 9.82
N TYR A 361 -5.44 9.45 11.05
CA TYR A 361 -5.52 10.64 11.90
C TYR A 361 -4.14 11.05 12.39
N ALA A 362 -4.00 12.29 12.87
CA ALA A 362 -2.75 12.73 13.49
C ALA A 362 -2.33 11.75 14.62
N GLY A 363 -1.11 11.23 14.55
CA GLY A 363 -0.64 10.19 15.46
C GLY A 363 -0.66 10.63 16.93
N SER A 364 -0.77 9.65 17.84
CA SER A 364 -0.84 9.85 19.29
C SER A 364 -2.02 10.73 19.78
N THR A 365 -3.10 10.80 19.00
CA THR A 365 -4.33 11.51 19.38
C THR A 365 -5.45 10.57 19.82
N ASP A 366 -6.44 11.11 20.53
CA ASP A 366 -7.67 10.39 20.89
C ASP A 366 -8.36 9.72 19.68
N LEU A 367 -8.44 10.39 18.53
CA LEU A 367 -9.02 9.82 17.31
C LEU A 367 -8.14 8.73 16.69
N ALA A 368 -6.82 8.91 16.63
CA ALA A 368 -5.92 7.88 16.11
C ALA A 368 -6.00 6.59 16.93
N TYR A 369 -6.11 6.70 18.26
CA TYR A 369 -6.28 5.53 19.12
C TYR A 369 -7.68 4.92 19.02
N GLN A 370 -8.74 5.73 18.95
CA GLN A 370 -10.10 5.22 18.74
C GLN A 370 -10.20 4.44 17.42
N GLN A 371 -9.62 4.96 16.35
CA GLN A 371 -9.59 4.31 15.05
C GLN A 371 -8.77 3.01 15.10
N ALA A 372 -7.57 3.02 15.70
CA ALA A 372 -6.78 1.81 15.84
C ALA A 372 -7.49 0.68 16.60
N VAL A 373 -8.24 1.03 17.66
CA VAL A 373 -9.06 0.06 18.39
C VAL A 373 -10.19 -0.48 17.50
N ALA A 374 -10.86 0.38 16.73
CA ALA A 374 -11.93 -0.02 15.82
C ALA A 374 -11.42 -0.91 14.69
N ASP A 375 -10.24 -0.61 14.15
CA ASP A 375 -9.52 -1.39 13.14
C ASP A 375 -9.02 -2.74 13.68
N GLY A 376 -8.98 -2.87 15.01
CA GLY A 376 -8.63 -4.11 15.71
C GLY A 376 -7.13 -4.29 15.92
N ALA A 377 -6.41 -3.24 16.31
CA ALA A 377 -5.07 -3.38 16.87
C ALA A 377 -5.09 -4.26 18.14
N ASP A 378 -4.04 -5.07 18.34
CA ASP A 378 -3.88 -5.86 19.56
C ASP A 378 -3.23 -5.05 20.67
N ILE A 379 -2.28 -4.20 20.30
CA ILE A 379 -1.52 -3.31 21.19
C ILE A 379 -1.56 -1.92 20.60
N ILE A 380 -1.93 -0.93 21.41
CA ILE A 380 -1.75 0.48 21.06
C ILE A 380 -0.52 1.04 21.76
N ASP A 381 0.24 1.87 21.05
CA ASP A 381 1.52 2.42 21.52
C ASP A 381 1.39 3.88 21.99
N CYS A 382 2.29 4.29 22.88
CA CYS A 382 2.47 5.68 23.27
C CYS A 382 3.97 5.95 23.38
N SER A 383 4.51 6.69 22.43
CA SER A 383 5.84 7.31 22.55
C SER A 383 5.72 8.49 23.51
N VAL A 384 6.36 8.37 24.67
CA VAL A 384 6.17 9.33 25.77
C VAL A 384 7.09 10.52 25.59
N GLN A 385 6.52 11.72 25.58
CA GLN A 385 7.23 12.99 25.66
C GLN A 385 6.89 13.72 26.95
N MET A 386 7.70 14.71 27.31
CA MET A 386 7.47 15.52 28.52
C MET A 386 7.37 17.01 28.18
N SER A 387 6.36 17.67 28.72
CA SER A 387 6.28 19.13 28.72
C SER A 387 7.31 19.74 29.68
N LYS A 388 7.56 21.04 29.52
CA LYS A 388 8.43 21.82 30.42
C LYS A 388 8.00 21.74 31.87
N ASP A 389 6.72 21.67 32.17
CA ASP A 389 6.17 21.57 33.54
C ASP A 389 6.02 20.11 34.04
N GLY A 390 6.52 19.13 33.28
CA GLY A 390 6.66 17.75 33.73
C GLY A 390 5.45 16.86 33.46
N VAL A 391 4.53 17.28 32.58
CA VAL A 391 3.41 16.44 32.15
C VAL A 391 3.89 15.46 31.08
N ALA A 392 3.68 14.16 31.31
CA ALA A 392 3.94 13.11 30.35
C ALA A 392 2.75 12.91 29.41
N PHE A 393 3.00 12.86 28.11
CA PHE A 393 1.96 12.75 27.07
C PHE A 393 2.45 11.94 25.87
N CYS A 394 1.53 11.45 25.04
CA CYS A 394 1.86 10.65 23.86
C CYS A 394 2.14 11.56 22.67
N LEU A 395 3.32 11.40 22.05
CA LEU A 395 3.70 12.00 20.78
C LEU A 395 4.93 11.28 20.20
N GLU A 396 4.93 11.06 18.89
CA GLU A 396 6.00 10.34 18.19
C GLU A 396 7.40 10.92 18.43
N SER A 397 7.51 12.26 18.44
CA SER A 397 8.78 12.96 18.59
C SER A 397 8.67 14.08 19.63
N PRO A 398 9.76 14.41 20.35
CA PRO A 398 9.81 15.63 21.15
C PRO A 398 9.73 16.91 20.31
N ASP A 399 10.04 16.87 19.01
CA ASP A 399 9.91 18.02 18.10
C ASP A 399 8.47 18.17 17.58
N LEU A 400 7.84 19.30 17.91
CA LEU A 400 6.45 19.59 17.58
C LEU A 400 6.24 20.06 16.13
N MET A 401 7.31 20.38 15.38
CA MET A 401 7.18 20.97 14.04
C MET A 401 6.53 20.05 13.01
N GLY A 402 6.72 18.73 13.13
CA GLY A 402 6.17 17.72 12.21
C GLY A 402 4.83 17.13 12.63
N HIS A 403 4.37 17.39 13.85
CA HIS A 403 3.21 16.70 14.44
C HIS A 403 2.16 17.67 15.00
N SER A 404 2.35 18.99 14.80
CA SER A 404 1.43 20.00 15.29
C SER A 404 1.51 21.33 14.54
N THR A 405 0.67 22.29 14.91
CA THR A 405 0.71 23.68 14.44
C THR A 405 1.78 24.56 15.11
N ALA A 406 2.75 23.97 15.85
CA ALA A 406 3.75 24.71 16.64
C ALA A 406 4.51 25.79 15.87
N VAL A 407 4.85 25.53 14.61
CA VAL A 407 5.59 26.47 13.75
C VAL A 407 4.91 27.83 13.66
N GLN A 408 3.57 27.88 13.69
CA GLN A 408 2.83 29.13 13.52
C GLN A 408 2.93 30.05 14.74
N THR A 409 3.15 29.49 15.92
CA THR A 409 3.08 30.22 17.20
C THR A 409 4.42 30.30 17.91
N PHE A 410 5.26 29.27 17.79
CA PHE A 410 6.46 29.07 18.59
C PHE A 410 7.75 29.02 17.78
N MET A 411 7.76 29.50 16.52
CA MET A 411 8.96 29.51 15.68
C MET A 411 10.16 30.20 16.32
N SER A 412 9.94 31.22 17.17
CA SER A 412 11.01 31.91 17.90
C SER A 412 11.74 31.02 18.91
N LEU A 413 11.16 29.87 19.26
CA LEU A 413 11.76 28.87 20.14
C LEU A 413 12.51 27.77 19.37
N ALA A 414 12.50 27.80 18.04
CA ALA A 414 13.17 26.79 17.23
C ALA A 414 14.67 26.79 17.52
N THR A 415 15.21 25.61 17.85
CA THR A 415 16.61 25.44 18.22
C THR A 415 17.12 24.07 17.80
N THR A 416 18.43 23.86 17.83
CA THR A 416 19.03 22.54 17.59
C THR A 416 19.34 21.87 18.91
N VAL A 417 18.98 20.59 19.04
CA VAL A 417 19.40 19.72 20.16
C VAL A 417 20.11 18.51 19.55
N PRO A 418 21.44 18.57 19.37
CA PRO A 418 22.20 17.55 18.64
C PRO A 418 22.06 16.13 19.21
N GLU A 419 21.82 16.01 20.52
CA GLU A 419 21.57 14.72 21.17
C GLU A 419 20.23 14.07 20.78
N ILE A 420 19.32 14.81 20.14
CA ILE A 420 18.00 14.35 19.69
C ILE A 420 17.91 14.37 18.16
N GLN A 421 18.25 15.51 17.54
CA GLN A 421 18.21 15.68 16.08
C GLN A 421 19.16 16.77 15.59
N SER A 422 19.55 16.67 14.32
CA SER A 422 20.45 17.62 13.67
C SER A 422 19.77 18.90 13.18
N ASN A 423 18.47 18.85 12.89
CA ASN A 423 17.69 19.97 12.38
C ASN A 423 17.11 20.83 13.51
N ASN A 424 16.80 22.10 13.22
CA ASN A 424 16.05 22.93 14.15
C ASN A 424 14.66 22.34 14.42
N GLY A 425 14.28 22.28 15.68
CA GLY A 425 12.98 21.80 16.15
C GLY A 425 12.38 22.72 17.20
N ILE A 426 11.07 22.58 17.42
CA ILE A 426 10.35 23.22 18.54
C ILE A 426 10.04 22.12 19.55
N PHE A 427 10.82 22.05 20.62
CA PHE A 427 10.76 20.90 21.52
C PHE A 427 9.69 21.03 22.60
N SER A 428 8.97 19.93 22.83
CA SER A 428 7.91 19.80 23.84
C SER A 428 8.38 20.14 25.26
N PHE A 429 9.62 19.76 25.62
CA PHE A 429 10.20 20.04 26.94
C PHE A 429 10.56 21.52 27.17
N ASP A 430 10.42 22.38 26.16
CA ASP A 430 10.60 23.84 26.27
C ASP A 430 9.26 24.61 26.34
N LEU A 431 8.13 23.91 26.21
CA LEU A 431 6.77 24.46 26.29
C LEU A 431 6.00 23.88 27.48
N SER A 432 5.17 24.69 28.16
CA SER A 432 4.28 24.17 29.20
C SER A 432 3.20 23.28 28.58
N TRP A 433 2.58 22.41 29.39
CA TRP A 433 1.45 21.60 28.91
C TRP A 433 0.30 22.48 28.41
N SER A 434 0.05 23.63 29.06
CA SER A 434 -0.93 24.61 28.57
C SER A 434 -0.57 25.21 27.19
N ASP A 435 0.71 25.42 26.91
CA ASP A 435 1.14 25.88 25.59
C ASP A 435 0.91 24.80 24.54
N ILE A 436 1.22 23.54 24.86
CA ILE A 436 1.02 22.39 23.96
C ILE A 436 -0.48 22.18 23.69
N LEU A 437 -1.34 22.29 24.71
CA LEU A 437 -2.80 22.22 24.53
C LEU A 437 -3.39 23.35 23.68
N SER A 438 -2.66 24.45 23.49
CA SER A 438 -3.08 25.53 22.57
C SER A 438 -2.85 25.18 21.09
N LEU A 439 -2.02 24.17 20.82
CA LEU A 439 -1.71 23.69 19.48
C LEU A 439 -2.76 22.71 18.98
N LYS A 440 -2.79 22.51 17.67
CA LYS A 440 -3.53 21.41 17.06
C LYS A 440 -2.55 20.31 16.61
N PRO A 441 -2.88 19.02 16.82
CA PRO A 441 -2.16 17.93 16.17
C PRO A 441 -2.16 18.10 14.65
N ALA A 442 -1.15 17.57 13.97
CA ALA A 442 -1.05 17.61 12.51
C ALA A 442 -0.81 16.21 11.94
N LEU A 443 -1.69 15.78 11.03
CA LEU A 443 -1.50 14.59 10.20
C LEU A 443 -0.49 14.89 9.11
N THR A 444 0.58 14.12 9.07
CA THR A 444 1.65 14.24 8.07
C THR A 444 1.87 12.91 7.38
N SER A 445 2.30 12.96 6.13
CA SER A 445 2.74 11.77 5.39
C SER A 445 4.27 11.80 5.25
N PRO A 446 4.97 10.69 5.52
CA PRO A 446 6.41 10.59 5.26
C PRO A 446 6.74 10.74 3.76
N LEU A 447 5.74 10.57 2.88
CA LEU A 447 5.86 10.60 1.42
C LEU A 447 5.17 11.83 0.80
N SER A 448 4.91 12.87 1.59
CA SER A 448 4.27 14.10 1.11
C SER A 448 5.03 14.76 -0.05
N GLN A 449 6.38 14.70 -0.03
CA GLN A 449 7.24 15.24 -1.09
C GLN A 449 7.13 14.46 -2.41
N ALA A 450 6.69 13.20 -2.34
CA ALA A 450 6.43 12.36 -3.50
C ALA A 450 4.98 12.48 -4.00
N GLY A 451 4.20 13.43 -3.48
CA GLY A 451 2.80 13.65 -3.87
C GLY A 451 1.77 12.80 -3.12
N LEU A 452 2.19 11.92 -2.21
CA LEU A 452 1.30 11.07 -1.43
C LEU A 452 0.92 11.72 -0.09
N SER A 453 0.04 12.71 -0.14
CA SER A 453 -0.50 13.36 1.07
C SER A 453 -1.58 12.51 1.70
N ARG A 454 -1.61 12.38 3.04
CA ARG A 454 -2.72 11.75 3.78
C ARG A 454 -3.97 12.66 3.79
N ASN A 455 -5.09 12.10 4.25
CA ASN A 455 -6.43 12.71 4.22
C ASN A 455 -6.46 14.17 4.76
N PRO A 456 -6.68 15.18 3.89
CA PRO A 456 -6.72 16.58 4.29
C PRO A 456 -7.86 16.93 5.25
N ALA A 457 -9.00 16.22 5.21
CA ALA A 457 -10.11 16.45 6.13
C ALA A 457 -9.74 16.08 7.57
N ALA A 458 -8.83 15.12 7.76
CA ALA A 458 -8.30 14.71 9.05
C ALA A 458 -7.09 15.54 9.53
N LYS A 459 -6.62 16.52 8.73
CA LYS A 459 -5.33 17.20 8.91
C LYS A 459 -5.03 17.66 10.33
N ASN A 460 -6.01 18.23 11.02
CA ASN A 460 -5.85 18.72 12.39
C ASN A 460 -6.89 18.13 13.36
N ALA A 461 -7.41 16.94 13.04
CA ALA A 461 -8.41 16.27 13.85
C ALA A 461 -7.77 15.61 15.08
N GLY A 462 -8.55 15.49 16.15
CA GLY A 462 -8.13 14.87 17.40
C GLY A 462 -7.48 15.82 18.39
N LYS A 463 -7.09 15.27 19.54
CA LYS A 463 -6.49 15.98 20.69
C LYS A 463 -5.31 15.19 21.22
N PHE A 464 -4.28 15.90 21.66
CA PHE A 464 -3.17 15.31 22.40
C PHE A 464 -3.68 14.61 23.65
N MET A 465 -3.10 13.44 23.96
CA MET A 465 -3.45 12.66 25.14
C MET A 465 -2.31 12.67 26.14
N THR A 466 -2.63 12.93 27.42
CA THR A 466 -1.68 12.64 28.50
C THR A 466 -1.45 11.13 28.59
N LEU A 467 -0.32 10.71 29.14
CA LEU A 467 -0.03 9.29 29.35
C LEU A 467 -1.11 8.64 30.24
N GLY A 468 -1.62 9.35 31.24
CA GLY A 468 -2.70 8.87 32.10
C GLY A 468 -4.02 8.67 31.35
N ASP A 469 -4.39 9.61 30.47
CA ASP A 469 -5.61 9.49 29.66
C ASP A 469 -5.50 8.35 28.66
N PHE A 470 -4.33 8.17 28.04
CA PHE A 470 -4.05 7.05 27.13
C PHE A 470 -4.19 5.71 27.86
N LEU A 471 -3.57 5.55 29.03
CA LEU A 471 -3.66 4.33 29.83
C LEU A 471 -5.11 4.05 30.27
N ASN A 472 -5.85 5.09 30.67
CA ASN A 472 -7.27 4.93 31.02
C ASN A 472 -8.11 4.47 29.81
N PHE A 473 -7.90 5.07 28.64
CA PHE A 473 -8.56 4.67 27.40
C PHE A 473 -8.26 3.21 27.06
N ALA A 474 -6.98 2.84 27.00
CA ALA A 474 -6.51 1.49 26.66
C ALA A 474 -7.02 0.41 27.63
N LYS A 475 -7.16 0.76 28.92
CA LYS A 475 -7.69 -0.14 29.95
C LYS A 475 -9.16 -0.49 29.69
N THR A 476 -9.94 0.48 29.21
CA THR A 476 -11.37 0.32 28.92
C THR A 476 -11.68 -0.19 27.53
N SER A 477 -10.71 -0.20 26.62
CA SER A 477 -10.87 -0.67 25.24
C SER A 477 -10.65 -2.19 25.10
N THR A 478 -10.89 -2.69 23.89
CA THR A 478 -10.80 -4.12 23.52
C THR A 478 -9.37 -4.62 23.28
N VAL A 479 -8.36 -3.73 23.27
CA VAL A 479 -6.97 -4.10 23.01
C VAL A 479 -6.44 -5.07 24.05
N SER A 480 -5.51 -5.93 23.67
CA SER A 480 -4.87 -6.89 24.58
C SER A 480 -3.76 -6.27 25.43
N GLY A 481 -3.31 -5.06 25.14
CA GLY A 481 -2.24 -4.41 25.89
C GLY A 481 -1.83 -3.04 25.37
N VAL A 482 -0.76 -2.50 25.95
CA VAL A 482 -0.15 -1.21 25.57
C VAL A 482 1.35 -1.36 25.37
N LEU A 483 1.92 -0.54 24.50
CA LEU A 483 3.36 -0.35 24.36
C LEU A 483 3.73 1.07 24.76
N ILE A 484 4.64 1.23 25.72
CA ILE A 484 5.13 2.53 26.17
C ILE A 484 6.56 2.69 25.69
N ASN A 485 6.78 3.57 24.71
CA ASN A 485 8.11 3.86 24.20
C ASN A 485 8.73 5.04 24.97
N ILE A 486 9.96 4.86 25.45
CA ILE A 486 10.72 5.84 26.24
C ILE A 486 12.04 6.10 25.53
N GLU A 487 12.25 7.34 25.13
CA GLU A 487 13.48 7.78 24.47
C GLU A 487 14.02 9.03 25.16
N ASN A 488 15.27 9.40 24.85
CA ASN A 488 15.89 10.66 25.29
C ASN A 488 15.96 10.83 26.83
N ALA A 489 15.87 9.75 27.60
CA ALA A 489 15.78 9.79 29.06
C ALA A 489 16.99 10.48 29.71
N ALA A 490 18.20 10.17 29.25
CA ALA A 490 19.42 10.78 29.76
C ALA A 490 19.49 12.29 29.50
N TYR A 491 19.05 12.74 28.31
CA TYR A 491 18.98 14.16 27.97
C TYR A 491 17.96 14.89 28.85
N LEU A 492 16.74 14.36 28.99
CA LEU A 492 15.69 14.96 29.80
C LEU A 492 16.13 15.10 31.27
N ALA A 493 16.75 14.07 31.84
CA ALA A 493 17.21 14.08 33.23
C ALA A 493 18.34 15.09 33.47
N SER A 494 19.37 15.07 32.61
CA SER A 494 20.60 15.86 32.81
C SER A 494 20.54 17.30 32.27
N LYS A 495 19.68 17.59 31.29
CA LYS A 495 19.61 18.91 30.64
C LYS A 495 18.33 19.67 30.97
N LYS A 496 17.22 18.97 31.21
CA LYS A 496 15.90 19.59 31.43
C LYS A 496 15.35 19.40 32.84
N GLY A 497 15.97 18.53 33.65
CA GLY A 497 15.51 18.20 35.00
C GLY A 497 14.16 17.48 34.99
N LEU A 498 13.93 16.64 33.96
CA LEU A 498 12.68 15.91 33.74
C LEU A 498 12.97 14.40 33.80
N GLY A 499 12.30 13.69 34.71
CA GLY A 499 12.47 12.25 34.91
C GLY A 499 11.40 11.44 34.19
N ILE A 500 11.60 11.14 32.90
CA ILE A 500 10.61 10.41 32.09
C ILE A 500 10.40 8.96 32.57
N VAL A 501 11.46 8.27 32.98
CA VAL A 501 11.39 6.89 33.49
C VAL A 501 10.54 6.81 34.77
N ASP A 502 10.72 7.77 35.68
CA ASP A 502 9.94 7.86 36.91
C ASP A 502 8.49 8.24 36.62
N ALA A 503 8.26 9.17 35.68
CA ALA A 503 6.92 9.57 35.25
C ALA A 503 6.12 8.39 34.67
N VAL A 504 6.75 7.59 33.81
CA VAL A 504 6.13 6.38 33.23
C VAL A 504 5.86 5.33 34.30
N SER A 505 6.84 5.04 35.16
CA SER A 505 6.68 4.07 36.25
C SER A 505 5.52 4.46 37.19
N THR A 506 5.42 5.76 37.51
CA THR A 506 4.35 6.30 38.34
C THR A 506 2.99 6.21 37.63
N ALA A 507 2.92 6.53 36.34
CA ALA A 507 1.68 6.47 35.57
C ALA A 507 1.13 5.04 35.46
N LEU A 508 1.98 4.06 35.16
CA LEU A 508 1.62 2.64 35.09
C LEU A 508 1.10 2.12 36.44
N SER A 509 1.80 2.46 37.52
CA SER A 509 1.41 2.09 38.89
C SER A 509 0.05 2.72 39.27
N ASN A 510 -0.13 4.01 39.00
CA ASN A 510 -1.38 4.73 39.26
C ASN A 510 -2.56 4.17 38.48
N ALA A 511 -2.34 3.78 37.21
CA ALA A 511 -3.36 3.14 36.38
C ALA A 511 -3.66 1.69 36.81
N SER A 512 -2.91 1.16 37.79
CA SER A 512 -3.01 -0.21 38.32
C SER A 512 -2.86 -1.27 37.23
N TYR A 513 -1.99 -1.00 36.25
CA TYR A 513 -1.74 -1.90 35.12
C TYR A 513 -1.02 -3.19 35.56
N ASP A 514 -0.18 -3.11 36.59
CA ASP A 514 0.44 -4.25 37.27
C ASP A 514 -0.57 -5.28 37.83
N GLN A 515 -1.83 -4.88 37.97
CA GLN A 515 -2.92 -5.69 38.53
C GLN A 515 -3.94 -6.13 37.46
N GLN A 516 -3.66 -5.91 36.18
CA GLN A 516 -4.52 -6.32 35.05
C GLN A 516 -3.94 -7.57 34.39
N PRO A 517 -4.27 -8.80 34.86
CA PRO A 517 -3.65 -10.02 34.34
C PRO A 517 -3.95 -10.30 32.86
N ASN A 518 -4.94 -9.61 32.28
CA ASN A 518 -5.37 -9.77 30.89
C ASN A 518 -4.85 -8.65 29.96
N LYS A 519 -4.04 -7.71 30.46
CA LYS A 519 -3.47 -6.61 29.65
C LYS A 519 -1.95 -6.73 29.62
N GLN A 520 -1.39 -6.90 28.44
CA GLN A 520 0.06 -6.94 28.22
C GLN A 520 0.64 -5.53 28.30
N ILE A 521 1.87 -5.41 28.80
CA ILE A 521 2.59 -4.15 28.91
C ILE A 521 3.96 -4.34 28.27
N PHE A 522 4.19 -3.61 27.20
CA PHE A 522 5.48 -3.54 26.53
C PHE A 522 6.15 -2.22 26.93
N ILE A 523 7.41 -2.29 27.35
CA ILE A 523 8.26 -1.11 27.55
C ILE A 523 9.32 -1.14 26.46
N GLN A 524 9.24 -0.17 25.55
CA GLN A 524 10.18 0.00 24.47
C GLN A 524 11.17 1.13 24.77
N SER A 525 12.43 0.94 24.38
CA SER A 525 13.44 1.99 24.40
C SER A 525 14.59 1.62 23.47
N ASP A 526 15.26 2.61 22.91
CA ASP A 526 16.57 2.47 22.27
C ASP A 526 17.73 2.44 23.29
N ASP A 527 17.46 2.73 24.57
CA ASP A 527 18.45 2.76 25.65
C ASP A 527 18.31 1.55 26.59
N ILE A 528 19.33 0.68 26.63
CA ILE A 528 19.28 -0.54 27.46
C ILE A 528 19.25 -0.24 28.97
N GLN A 529 19.74 0.93 29.41
CA GLN A 529 19.70 1.35 30.81
C GLN A 529 18.29 1.76 31.22
N VAL A 530 17.47 2.27 30.30
CA VAL A 530 16.04 2.46 30.54
C VAL A 530 15.36 1.11 30.76
N LEU A 531 15.59 0.14 29.88
CA LEU A 531 15.01 -1.21 30.00
C LEU A 531 15.44 -1.93 31.30
N ALA A 532 16.68 -1.70 31.75
CA ALA A 532 17.20 -2.25 32.99
C ALA A 532 16.39 -1.81 34.23
N VAL A 533 15.82 -0.60 34.23
CA VAL A 533 14.96 -0.11 35.33
C VAL A 533 13.69 -0.95 35.45
N PHE A 534 13.09 -1.31 34.32
CA PHE A 534 11.83 -2.06 34.26
C PHE A 534 11.99 -3.57 34.47
N LYS A 535 13.22 -4.10 34.48
CA LYS A 535 13.52 -5.50 34.83
C LYS A 535 12.97 -5.93 36.19
N LYS A 536 12.69 -4.99 37.08
CA LYS A 536 12.09 -5.24 38.41
C LYS A 536 10.65 -5.74 38.34
N ASN A 537 9.95 -5.49 37.23
CA ASN A 537 8.56 -5.92 37.00
C ASN A 537 8.54 -7.05 35.96
N PRO A 538 8.53 -8.32 36.38
CA PRO A 538 8.63 -9.46 35.45
C PRO A 538 7.39 -9.66 34.56
N SER A 539 6.31 -8.93 34.81
CA SER A 539 5.11 -8.89 33.98
C SER A 539 5.25 -8.02 32.74
N TYR A 540 6.28 -7.18 32.67
CA TYR A 540 6.51 -6.27 31.55
C TYR A 540 7.41 -6.93 30.51
N THR A 541 6.98 -6.90 29.26
CA THR A 541 7.82 -7.28 28.12
C THR A 541 8.72 -6.11 27.78
N ARG A 542 10.04 -6.29 27.82
CA ARG A 542 11.00 -5.24 27.47
C ARG A 542 11.36 -5.37 25.99
N VAL A 543 11.29 -4.27 25.25
CA VAL A 543 11.52 -4.23 23.80
C VAL A 543 12.69 -3.28 23.52
N LEU A 544 13.75 -3.80 22.92
CA LEU A 544 14.85 -2.96 22.46
C LEU A 544 14.55 -2.45 21.05
N SER A 545 14.48 -1.14 20.87
CA SER A 545 14.29 -0.52 19.55
C SER A 545 15.65 -0.34 18.87
N ILE A 546 15.82 -0.93 17.69
CA ILE A 546 17.01 -0.75 16.85
C ILE A 546 16.56 0.02 15.61
N LYS A 547 16.98 1.28 15.47
CA LYS A 547 16.47 2.19 14.43
C LYS A 547 17.25 2.06 13.13
N GLU A 548 18.51 1.66 13.21
CA GLU A 548 19.40 1.49 12.07
C GLU A 548 19.11 0.17 11.33
N THR A 549 19.29 0.21 10.01
CA THR A 549 19.29 -1.02 9.20
C THR A 549 20.53 -1.84 9.52
N ILE A 550 20.34 -3.12 9.84
CA ILE A 550 21.37 -4.10 10.13
C ILE A 550 21.20 -5.32 9.23
N SER A 551 22.29 -5.98 8.84
CA SER A 551 22.22 -7.24 8.06
C SER A 551 22.40 -8.50 8.91
N ASP A 552 22.92 -8.35 10.13
CA ASP A 552 23.20 -9.46 11.03
C ASP A 552 23.18 -9.04 12.50
N ALA A 553 22.95 -10.00 13.39
CA ALA A 553 23.11 -9.89 14.84
C ALA A 553 23.96 -11.07 15.37
N PRO A 554 25.29 -10.91 15.49
CA PRO A 554 26.18 -11.94 16.01
C PRO A 554 25.80 -12.38 17.42
N LYS A 555 26.12 -13.65 17.77
CA LYS A 555 25.76 -14.24 19.06
C LYS A 555 26.12 -13.39 20.29
N PRO A 556 27.31 -12.77 20.39
CA PRO A 556 27.63 -11.91 21.54
C PRO A 556 26.64 -10.74 21.71
N THR A 557 26.21 -10.14 20.60
CA THR A 557 25.21 -9.07 20.59
C THR A 557 23.84 -9.60 21.03
N VAL A 558 23.41 -10.74 20.49
CA VAL A 558 22.12 -11.36 20.86
C VAL A 558 22.10 -11.75 22.34
N ASP A 559 23.19 -12.30 22.86
CA ASP A 559 23.33 -12.67 24.27
C ASP A 559 23.31 -11.41 25.18
N GLU A 560 23.84 -10.29 24.71
CA GLU A 560 23.76 -9.00 25.41
C GLU A 560 22.32 -8.48 25.43
N ILE A 561 21.64 -8.44 24.27
CA ILE A 561 20.23 -8.03 24.17
C ILE A 561 19.37 -8.83 25.14
N LYS A 562 19.55 -10.15 25.22
CA LYS A 562 18.75 -11.03 26.08
C LYS A 562 18.81 -10.67 27.57
N GLN A 563 19.87 -9.99 28.01
CA GLN A 563 19.99 -9.57 29.42
C GLN A 563 19.01 -8.45 29.78
N PHE A 564 18.64 -7.63 28.79
CA PHE A 564 17.89 -6.38 28.96
C PHE A 564 16.50 -6.42 28.32
N ALA A 565 16.33 -7.16 27.23
CA ALA A 565 15.10 -7.20 26.45
C ALA A 565 14.57 -8.63 26.23
N ASP A 566 13.26 -8.70 26.04
CA ASP A 566 12.49 -9.90 25.73
C ASP A 566 12.07 -9.91 24.24
N ALA A 567 12.04 -8.73 23.60
CA ALA A 567 11.80 -8.55 22.18
C ALA A 567 12.72 -7.45 21.59
N VAL A 568 12.80 -7.40 20.26
CA VAL A 568 13.42 -6.31 19.50
C VAL A 568 12.43 -5.73 18.51
N ASP A 569 12.47 -4.42 18.30
CA ASP A 569 11.77 -3.73 17.21
C ASP A 569 12.81 -3.30 16.16
N LEU A 570 12.59 -3.73 14.91
CA LEU A 570 13.54 -3.62 13.81
C LEU A 570 12.89 -3.02 12.56
N PRO A 571 13.60 -2.18 11.80
CA PRO A 571 13.10 -1.73 10.52
C PRO A 571 12.94 -2.92 9.56
N ARG A 572 11.91 -2.87 8.70
CA ARG A 572 11.63 -3.90 7.68
C ARG A 572 12.88 -4.31 6.89
N THR A 573 13.73 -3.35 6.55
CA THR A 573 15.00 -3.51 5.80
C THR A 573 16.06 -4.33 6.54
N SER A 574 15.98 -4.46 7.87
CA SER A 574 16.87 -5.32 8.67
C SER A 574 16.48 -6.80 8.62
N ILE A 575 15.27 -7.09 8.16
CA ILE A 575 14.68 -8.44 8.11
C ILE A 575 14.64 -8.92 6.67
N VAL A 576 14.13 -8.07 5.78
CA VAL A 576 14.08 -8.30 4.35
C VAL A 576 14.95 -7.23 3.67
N ALA A 577 16.07 -7.65 3.11
CA ALA A 577 17.00 -6.77 2.43
C ALA A 577 16.48 -6.43 1.03
N ASP A 578 16.55 -5.16 0.66
CA ASP A 578 16.26 -4.69 -0.70
C ASP A 578 17.50 -4.09 -1.37
N SER A 579 17.44 -3.97 -2.70
CA SER A 579 18.41 -3.24 -3.52
C SER A 579 17.65 -2.64 -4.70
N GLY A 580 17.75 -1.33 -4.88
CA GLY A 580 16.97 -0.64 -5.92
C GLY A 580 15.45 -0.82 -5.81
N SER A 581 14.91 -1.00 -4.59
CA SER A 581 13.50 -1.32 -4.31
C SER A 581 13.05 -2.73 -4.72
N PHE A 582 13.98 -3.64 -4.99
CA PHE A 582 13.72 -5.07 -5.19
C PHE A 582 14.23 -5.89 -4.01
N ILE A 583 13.50 -6.92 -3.63
CA ILE A 583 13.91 -7.80 -2.54
C ILE A 583 15.07 -8.69 -2.99
N SER A 584 16.20 -8.55 -2.31
CA SER A 584 17.45 -9.25 -2.62
C SER A 584 17.72 -10.46 -1.73
N GLY A 585 17.16 -10.50 -0.52
CA GLY A 585 17.33 -11.61 0.40
C GLY A 585 16.63 -11.42 1.75
N PHE A 586 16.48 -12.51 2.49
CA PHE A 586 16.12 -12.46 3.90
C PHE A 586 17.38 -12.50 4.75
N THR A 587 17.44 -11.68 5.80
CA THR A 587 18.54 -11.73 6.77
C THR A 587 18.34 -12.89 7.74
N ASP A 588 19.39 -13.27 8.47
CA ASP A 588 19.29 -14.27 9.54
C ASP A 588 18.93 -13.64 10.90
N VAL A 589 18.63 -12.34 10.95
CA VAL A 589 18.38 -11.61 12.21
C VAL A 589 17.22 -12.24 12.99
N VAL A 590 16.09 -12.51 12.32
CA VAL A 590 14.91 -13.11 12.97
C VAL A 590 15.25 -14.48 13.57
N LYS A 591 15.87 -15.37 12.78
CA LYS A 591 16.29 -16.70 13.23
C LYS A 591 17.24 -16.63 14.44
N LYS A 592 18.17 -15.68 14.43
CA LYS A 592 19.15 -15.50 15.52
C LYS A 592 18.50 -14.99 16.80
N MET A 593 17.53 -14.07 16.70
CA MET A 593 16.74 -13.60 17.83
C MET A 593 15.86 -14.73 18.41
N HIS A 594 15.13 -15.46 17.57
CA HIS A 594 14.32 -16.60 17.99
C HIS A 594 15.13 -17.71 18.64
N ALA A 595 16.34 -18.00 18.14
CA ALA A 595 17.25 -18.97 18.75
C ALA A 595 17.66 -18.60 20.19
N ALA A 596 17.59 -17.31 20.56
CA ALA A 596 17.79 -16.80 21.91
C ALA A 596 16.48 -16.54 22.67
N ASN A 597 15.33 -16.95 22.12
CA ASN A 597 14.00 -16.71 22.66
C ASN A 597 13.71 -15.21 22.85
N ILE A 598 14.08 -14.41 21.84
CA ILE A 598 13.78 -12.98 21.73
C ILE A 598 12.75 -12.82 20.60
N SER A 599 11.60 -12.20 20.89
CA SER A 599 10.58 -11.91 19.88
C SER A 599 11.02 -10.77 18.95
N VAL A 600 10.55 -10.76 17.71
CA VAL A 600 10.88 -9.74 16.71
C VAL A 600 9.62 -9.01 16.27
N HIS A 601 9.63 -7.69 16.43
CA HIS A 601 8.65 -6.78 15.88
C HIS A 601 9.25 -6.13 14.63
N ALA A 602 8.49 -6.12 13.52
CA ALA A 602 8.89 -5.45 12.29
C ALA A 602 8.17 -4.11 12.15
N SER A 603 8.93 -3.05 11.90
CA SER A 603 8.43 -1.68 11.79
C SER A 603 8.96 -0.95 10.56
N VAL A 604 8.28 0.04 9.98
CA VAL A 604 6.85 0.34 10.10
C VAL A 604 6.17 0.01 8.77
N PHE A 605 5.08 -0.75 8.82
CA PHE A 605 4.26 -1.09 7.64
C PHE A 605 3.34 0.06 7.24
N ARG A 606 3.23 0.28 5.93
CA ARG A 606 2.54 1.42 5.31
C ARG A 606 1.77 0.96 4.08
N ASN A 607 0.65 1.63 3.79
CA ASN A 607 -0.16 1.34 2.60
C ASN A 607 0.31 2.14 1.38
N GLU A 608 1.00 3.26 1.58
CA GLU A 608 1.48 4.08 0.49
C GLU A 608 2.44 3.28 -0.42
N TYR A 609 2.07 3.08 -1.69
CA TYR A 609 2.79 2.18 -2.61
C TYR A 609 4.28 2.51 -2.82
N LEU A 610 4.69 3.78 -2.65
CA LEU A 610 6.11 4.16 -2.71
C LEU A 610 6.94 3.72 -1.48
N ALA A 611 6.29 3.26 -0.41
CA ALA A 611 6.94 2.66 0.76
C ALA A 611 7.09 1.13 0.66
N ILE A 612 6.66 0.54 -0.45
CA ILE A 612 6.52 -0.90 -0.68
C ILE A 612 7.45 -1.30 -1.83
N ALA A 613 8.25 -2.35 -1.65
CA ALA A 613 9.14 -2.88 -2.68
C ALA A 613 8.35 -3.45 -3.89
N PHE A 614 8.98 -3.48 -5.08
CA PHE A 614 8.32 -3.92 -6.31
C PHE A 614 7.85 -5.37 -6.27
N ASP A 615 8.55 -6.25 -5.55
CA ASP A 615 8.18 -7.66 -5.37
C ASP A 615 6.84 -7.84 -4.64
N TYR A 616 6.40 -6.84 -3.89
CA TYR A 616 5.09 -6.85 -3.23
C TYR A 616 3.98 -6.28 -4.11
N PHE A 617 4.25 -5.92 -5.36
CA PHE A 617 3.25 -5.49 -6.34
C PHE A 617 2.43 -4.27 -5.89
N SER A 618 3.06 -3.35 -5.16
CA SER A 618 2.37 -2.20 -4.52
C SER A 618 1.19 -2.62 -3.63
N ASP A 619 1.21 -3.85 -3.11
CA ASP A 619 0.15 -4.44 -2.31
C ASP A 619 0.64 -4.67 -0.88
N PRO A 620 0.10 -3.93 0.11
CA PRO A 620 0.54 -4.07 1.51
C PRO A 620 0.23 -5.46 2.09
N MET A 621 -0.74 -6.22 1.55
CA MET A 621 -1.06 -7.56 2.05
C MET A 621 0.00 -8.59 1.66
N VAL A 622 0.61 -8.45 0.47
CA VAL A 622 1.72 -9.30 0.03
C VAL A 622 2.97 -9.06 0.88
N GLU A 623 3.23 -7.80 1.25
CA GLU A 623 4.28 -7.47 2.20
C GLU A 623 4.01 -8.11 3.57
N LEU A 624 2.81 -7.93 4.12
CA LEU A 624 2.41 -8.54 5.39
C LEU A 624 2.56 -10.07 5.35
N ALA A 625 2.14 -10.72 4.27
CA ALA A 625 2.29 -12.17 4.11
C ALA A 625 3.75 -12.61 4.14
N THR A 626 4.64 -11.83 3.52
CA THR A 626 6.07 -12.10 3.52
C THR A 626 6.66 -12.03 4.94
N PHE A 627 6.29 -11.00 5.70
CA PHE A 627 6.79 -10.84 7.06
C PHE A 627 6.20 -11.85 8.05
N VAL A 628 4.91 -12.15 7.92
CA VAL A 628 4.16 -13.02 8.83
C VAL A 628 4.43 -14.50 8.56
N ALA A 629 4.42 -14.91 7.30
CA ALA A 629 4.49 -16.31 6.89
C ALA A 629 5.83 -16.70 6.26
N GLY A 630 6.56 -15.75 5.66
CA GLY A 630 7.86 -16.00 5.04
C GLY A 630 9.03 -15.98 6.02
N VAL A 631 9.07 -14.98 6.90
CA VAL A 631 10.14 -14.80 7.90
C VAL A 631 9.66 -14.90 9.36
N GLU A 632 8.35 -15.08 9.57
CA GLU A 632 7.72 -15.43 10.86
C GLU A 632 7.96 -14.41 11.99
N VAL A 633 7.80 -13.11 11.73
CA VAL A 633 7.88 -12.09 12.81
C VAL A 633 6.80 -12.26 13.87
N ASP A 634 7.09 -11.89 15.12
CA ASP A 634 6.15 -12.01 16.24
C ASP A 634 5.13 -10.85 16.31
N ALA A 635 5.46 -9.70 15.71
CA ALA A 635 4.57 -8.56 15.62
C ALA A 635 4.83 -7.71 14.37
N VAL A 636 3.76 -7.09 13.87
CA VAL A 636 3.80 -6.05 12.85
C VAL A 636 3.46 -4.71 13.49
N VAL A 637 4.34 -3.73 13.33
CA VAL A 637 4.15 -2.35 13.79
C VAL A 637 3.69 -1.51 12.60
N THR A 638 2.47 -0.97 12.64
CA THR A 638 1.84 -0.38 11.45
C THR A 638 1.13 0.95 11.73
N GLU A 639 1.13 1.84 10.74
CA GLU A 639 0.32 3.06 10.72
C GLU A 639 -1.13 2.80 10.27
N PHE A 640 -1.41 1.61 9.71
CA PHE A 640 -2.69 1.20 9.14
C PHE A 640 -3.17 -0.14 9.75
N PRO A 641 -3.66 -0.13 11.01
CA PRO A 641 -4.07 -1.36 11.67
C PRO A 641 -5.19 -2.11 10.94
N ALA A 642 -6.05 -1.42 10.19
CA ALA A 642 -7.15 -2.02 9.42
C ALA A 642 -6.62 -3.01 8.36
N THR A 643 -5.56 -2.66 7.64
CA THR A 643 -4.97 -3.49 6.60
C THR A 643 -4.30 -4.74 7.19
N ALA A 644 -3.53 -4.57 8.28
CA ALA A 644 -2.93 -5.69 9.00
C ALA A 644 -4.00 -6.63 9.59
N ALA A 645 -5.08 -6.06 10.14
CA ALA A 645 -6.22 -6.78 10.66
C ALA A 645 -6.96 -7.57 9.57
N ALA A 646 -7.21 -6.96 8.41
CA ALA A 646 -7.85 -7.59 7.27
C ALA A 646 -7.06 -8.84 6.83
N TYR A 647 -5.75 -8.69 6.60
CA TYR A 647 -4.89 -9.82 6.24
C TYR A 647 -4.88 -10.91 7.31
N LEU A 648 -4.50 -10.58 8.56
CA LEU A 648 -4.29 -11.54 9.65
C LEU A 648 -5.56 -12.26 10.13
N ARG A 649 -6.75 -11.74 9.78
CA ARG A 649 -8.04 -12.37 10.08
C ARG A 649 -8.66 -13.05 8.86
N SER A 650 -8.07 -12.87 7.68
CA SER A 650 -8.48 -13.58 6.47
C SER A 650 -8.03 -15.04 6.50
N PRO A 651 -8.73 -15.95 5.80
CA PRO A 651 -8.25 -17.31 5.58
C PRO A 651 -6.91 -17.36 4.83
N CYS A 652 -6.52 -16.30 4.11
CA CYS A 652 -5.22 -16.22 3.41
C CYS A 652 -4.03 -15.98 4.35
N SER A 653 -4.27 -15.71 5.63
CA SER A 653 -3.22 -15.75 6.65
C SER A 653 -2.81 -17.18 7.05
N ASP A 654 -3.62 -18.19 6.72
CA ASP A 654 -3.27 -19.61 6.88
C ASP A 654 -2.82 -20.20 5.54
N LEU A 655 -1.52 -20.39 5.37
CA LEU A 655 -0.95 -20.99 4.16
C LEU A 655 -1.43 -22.44 3.90
N ASN A 656 -2.04 -23.09 4.89
CA ASN A 656 -2.62 -24.43 4.73
C ASN A 656 -4.08 -24.39 4.29
N ALA A 657 -4.70 -23.21 4.24
CA ALA A 657 -6.06 -23.05 3.77
C ALA A 657 -6.16 -23.44 2.29
N LYS A 658 -7.17 -24.24 1.96
CA LYS A 658 -7.43 -24.69 0.58
C LYS A 658 -8.34 -23.68 -0.11
N LEU A 659 -7.74 -22.60 -0.57
CA LEU A 659 -8.43 -21.51 -1.25
C LEU A 659 -8.20 -21.58 -2.76
N ASP A 660 -9.06 -20.89 -3.52
CA ASP A 660 -8.88 -20.75 -4.98
C ASP A 660 -7.71 -19.82 -5.35
N TYR A 661 -7.33 -18.95 -4.41
CA TYR A 661 -6.13 -18.11 -4.42
C TYR A 661 -5.68 -17.87 -2.98
N SER A 662 -4.36 -17.77 -2.76
CA SER A 662 -3.76 -17.43 -1.48
C SER A 662 -2.71 -16.34 -1.67
N ILE A 663 -2.60 -15.44 -0.69
CA ILE A 663 -1.53 -14.43 -0.65
C ILE A 663 -0.27 -15.13 -0.15
N LEU A 664 0.71 -15.32 -1.02
CA LEU A 664 1.93 -16.04 -0.71
C LEU A 664 3.07 -15.07 -0.35
N PRO A 665 3.96 -15.44 0.58
CA PRO A 665 5.25 -14.76 0.75
C PRO A 665 6.01 -14.70 -0.57
N ILE A 666 6.68 -13.58 -0.83
CA ILE A 666 7.56 -13.46 -2.00
C ILE A 666 8.78 -14.36 -1.86
N GLU A 667 9.35 -14.74 -3.00
CA GLU A 667 10.68 -15.37 -3.05
C GLU A 667 11.73 -14.30 -3.40
N PRO A 668 12.71 -14.02 -2.53
CA PRO A 668 13.74 -13.03 -2.79
C PRO A 668 14.48 -13.28 -4.10
N GLY A 669 14.68 -12.22 -4.89
CA GLY A 669 15.39 -12.28 -6.16
C GLY A 669 14.59 -12.88 -7.33
N SER A 670 13.34 -13.31 -7.12
CA SER A 670 12.52 -13.90 -8.18
C SER A 670 12.24 -12.94 -9.35
N LEU A 671 11.92 -11.67 -9.06
CA LEU A 671 11.76 -10.65 -10.10
C LEU A 671 13.11 -10.25 -10.73
N LEU A 672 14.16 -10.11 -9.92
CA LEU A 672 15.50 -9.78 -10.40
C LEU A 672 16.03 -10.83 -11.37
N ALA A 673 15.73 -12.11 -11.15
CA ALA A 673 16.14 -13.21 -12.03
C ALA A 673 15.53 -13.13 -13.44
N LEU A 674 14.46 -12.36 -13.64
CA LEU A 674 13.81 -12.15 -14.94
C LEU A 674 14.42 -10.98 -15.74
N ALA A 675 15.19 -10.11 -15.08
CA ALA A 675 15.75 -8.92 -15.70
C ALA A 675 17.09 -9.22 -16.42
N PRO A 676 17.41 -8.48 -17.50
CA PRO A 676 18.71 -8.59 -18.14
C PRO A 676 19.83 -8.13 -17.19
N PRO A 677 21.03 -8.76 -17.22
CA PRO A 677 22.11 -8.44 -16.29
C PRO A 677 22.51 -6.96 -16.25
N GLU A 678 22.39 -6.26 -17.37
CA GLU A 678 22.75 -4.84 -17.51
C GLU A 678 21.74 -3.88 -16.87
N ALA A 679 20.51 -4.34 -16.61
CA ALA A 679 19.46 -3.56 -15.97
C ALA A 679 19.37 -3.77 -14.46
N LEU A 680 20.12 -4.75 -13.92
CA LEU A 680 20.14 -5.02 -12.49
C LEU A 680 20.70 -3.82 -11.70
N PRO A 681 20.13 -3.53 -10.52
CA PRO A 681 20.70 -2.49 -9.66
C PRO A 681 22.15 -2.86 -9.29
N PRO A 682 23.03 -1.85 -9.10
CA PRO A 682 24.37 -2.10 -8.58
C PRO A 682 24.29 -2.87 -7.27
N ALA A 683 25.14 -3.89 -7.10
CA ALA A 683 25.20 -4.63 -5.85
C ALA A 683 25.53 -3.66 -4.70
N GLU A 684 24.62 -3.56 -3.74
CA GLU A 684 24.82 -2.76 -2.55
C GLU A 684 25.62 -3.53 -1.50
N ALA A 685 26.47 -2.82 -0.75
CA ALA A 685 27.15 -3.43 0.38
C ALA A 685 26.10 -3.79 1.44
N PRO A 686 26.16 -4.99 2.04
CA PRO A 686 25.26 -5.32 3.14
C PRO A 686 25.35 -4.28 4.25
N ALA A 687 24.21 -3.98 4.88
CA ALA A 687 24.16 -3.19 6.10
C ALA A 687 25.12 -3.75 7.16
N PRO A 688 25.64 -2.95 8.10
CA PRO A 688 26.53 -3.45 9.13
C PRO A 688 25.85 -4.50 10.01
N ALA A 689 26.66 -5.40 10.58
CA ALA A 689 26.20 -6.32 11.63
C ALA A 689 26.12 -5.56 12.96
N LEU A 690 25.04 -5.74 13.72
CA LEU A 690 24.84 -5.13 15.02
C LEU A 690 25.89 -5.60 16.02
N GLN A 691 26.71 -4.70 16.53
CA GLN A 691 27.72 -5.00 17.53
C GLN A 691 27.21 -4.70 18.94
N VAL A 692 27.82 -5.34 19.93
CA VAL A 692 27.56 -5.05 21.36
C VAL A 692 27.74 -3.56 21.68
N ALA A 693 28.72 -2.91 21.06
CA ALA A 693 28.99 -1.48 21.28
C ALA A 693 27.86 -0.57 20.75
N ASP A 694 27.07 -1.03 19.77
CA ASP A 694 26.00 -0.25 19.16
C ASP A 694 24.76 -0.15 20.06
N ILE A 695 24.65 -1.04 21.05
CA ILE A 695 23.52 -1.10 22.00
C ILE A 695 23.94 -0.76 23.44
N GLN A 696 25.18 -0.29 23.64
CA GLN A 696 25.71 0.03 24.96
C GLN A 696 25.51 1.50 25.31
N ASP A 697 24.63 1.73 26.28
CA ASP A 697 24.35 3.07 26.79
C ASP A 697 25.05 3.35 28.14
N PRO A 698 25.49 4.59 28.37
CA PRO A 698 26.01 5.00 29.68
C PRO A 698 24.89 4.99 30.73
N PRO A 699 25.22 4.76 32.03
CA PRO A 699 24.22 4.78 33.09
C PRO A 699 23.39 6.06 33.10
N LEU A 700 22.07 5.90 33.33
CA LEU A 700 21.15 7.04 33.38
C LEU A 700 21.61 8.09 34.42
N PRO A 701 21.74 9.36 34.04
CA PRO A 701 22.11 10.42 34.96
C PRO A 701 20.99 10.71 35.96
N PRO A 702 21.30 11.22 37.17
CA PRO A 702 20.28 11.66 38.10
C PRO A 702 19.49 12.85 37.53
N VAL A 703 18.21 12.94 37.87
CA VAL A 703 17.39 14.11 37.52
C VAL A 703 17.90 15.32 38.29
N ILE A 704 18.36 16.35 37.57
CA ILE A 704 18.85 17.57 38.20
C ILE A 704 17.67 18.31 38.85
N GLY A 705 17.75 18.53 40.16
CA GLY A 705 16.71 19.27 40.88
C GLY A 705 16.56 20.69 40.36
N ARG A 706 15.33 21.10 39.98
CA ARG A 706 15.03 22.50 39.68
C ARG A 706 15.14 23.32 40.96
N SER A 707 16.27 23.99 41.14
CA SER A 707 16.45 25.01 42.17
C SER A 707 15.36 26.06 42.02
N GLN A 708 14.41 26.10 42.96
CA GLN A 708 13.56 27.28 43.16
C GLN A 708 14.50 28.45 43.45
N THR A 709 14.64 29.38 42.51
CA THR A 709 15.42 30.60 42.71
C THR A 709 14.69 31.49 43.71
N SER A 710 15.06 31.35 44.98
CA SER A 710 14.80 32.35 46.01
C SER A 710 15.42 33.68 45.59
N SER A 711 14.58 34.71 45.55
CA SER A 711 14.91 36.12 45.33
C SER A 711 16.09 36.60 46.18
N VAL A 712 17.18 37.06 45.53
CA VAL A 712 18.19 37.92 46.17
C VAL A 712 18.66 39.02 45.21
N VAL A 713 18.16 40.23 45.50
CA VAL A 713 18.82 41.56 45.52
C VAL A 713 19.84 41.93 44.43
N ALA A 714 19.59 43.10 43.84
CA ALA A 714 20.34 43.78 42.78
C ALA A 714 21.83 44.07 43.09
N PRO A 715 22.71 44.08 42.06
CA PRO A 715 24.03 44.69 42.14
C PRO A 715 24.04 46.13 41.59
N PRO A 716 24.91 47.03 42.11
CA PRO A 716 25.09 48.36 41.55
C PRO A 716 26.05 48.35 40.34
N THR A 717 25.84 49.35 39.50
CA THR A 717 26.47 49.71 38.23
C THR A 717 27.98 49.96 38.28
N THR A 718 28.70 49.52 37.24
CA THR A 718 29.79 50.27 36.57
C THR A 718 30.03 49.76 35.13
N SER A 719 30.33 50.70 34.22
CA SER A 719 30.62 50.52 32.79
C SER A 719 32.13 50.76 32.49
N PRO A 720 32.61 50.89 31.24
CA PRO A 720 33.23 49.81 30.45
C PRO A 720 34.64 50.17 29.91
N SER A 721 35.41 49.19 29.43
CA SER A 721 36.61 49.34 28.58
C SER A 721 37.30 47.97 28.44
N GLY A 722 37.78 47.47 27.31
CA GLY A 722 37.92 48.00 25.96
C GLY A 722 38.41 46.89 25.03
N GLN A 723 38.11 47.03 23.73
CA GLN A 723 38.74 46.25 22.66
C GLN A 723 40.24 46.58 22.53
N PRO A 724 41.01 45.70 21.87
CA PRO A 724 41.41 46.07 20.52
C PRO A 724 41.33 44.92 19.49
N THR A 725 41.19 45.38 18.26
CA THR A 725 41.15 44.70 16.97
C THR A 725 42.54 44.28 16.46
N ASN A 726 42.59 43.25 15.60
CA ASN A 726 43.22 43.25 14.25
C ASN A 726 43.31 41.80 13.72
N ALA A 727 42.64 41.50 12.60
CA ALA A 727 43.14 41.50 11.21
C ALA A 727 43.50 40.05 10.78
N ALA A 728 42.67 39.36 10.01
CA ALA A 728 42.53 39.40 8.53
C ALA A 728 43.64 38.64 7.78
N SER A 729 43.26 37.53 7.14
CA SER A 729 43.88 37.04 5.90
C SER A 729 42.85 36.26 5.07
N LEU A 730 42.73 36.66 3.81
CA LEU A 730 41.86 36.13 2.75
C LEU A 730 42.43 34.85 2.12
N SER A 731 41.55 34.01 1.56
CA SER A 731 41.63 33.33 0.22
C SER A 731 40.34 32.48 0.06
N VAL A 732 39.33 32.83 -0.74
CA VAL A 732 39.16 32.84 -2.23
C VAL A 732 38.91 31.44 -2.85
N CYS A 733 37.71 31.31 -3.47
CA CYS A 733 37.21 30.33 -4.47
C CYS A 733 36.93 28.88 -4.01
N LEU A 734 35.85 28.18 -4.39
CA LEU A 734 35.02 28.21 -5.60
C LEU A 734 33.51 27.99 -5.32
N LEU A 735 32.67 28.67 -6.11
CA LEU A 735 31.26 28.36 -6.39
C LEU A 735 31.16 27.43 -7.61
N ALA A 736 30.37 26.36 -7.50
CA ALA A 736 29.63 25.62 -8.56
C ALA A 736 29.01 24.38 -7.87
N ALA A 737 27.78 23.90 -8.06
CA ALA A 737 26.63 24.28 -8.88
C ALA A 737 25.39 23.60 -8.25
N VAL A 738 24.29 24.31 -8.02
CA VAL A 738 22.97 23.71 -7.70
C VAL A 738 21.90 24.60 -8.34
N LEU A 739 21.38 24.20 -9.49
CA LEU A 739 20.09 24.67 -10.03
C LEU A 739 19.77 23.94 -11.35
N SER A 740 18.91 22.92 -11.26
CA SER A 740 18.01 22.50 -12.35
C SER A 740 17.14 21.32 -11.91
N CYS A 741 15.96 21.62 -11.35
CA CYS A 741 14.77 20.76 -11.40
C CYS A 741 13.55 21.54 -10.89
N LEU A 742 13.10 22.50 -11.70
CA LEU A 742 11.78 23.13 -11.59
C LEU A 742 11.38 23.54 -13.02
N CYS A 743 10.18 23.13 -13.43
CA CYS A 743 9.53 23.28 -14.75
C CYS A 743 9.64 22.05 -15.65
N VAL A 744 8.71 21.09 -15.51
CA VAL A 744 7.64 20.79 -16.50
C VAL A 744 6.56 19.98 -15.75
N MET A 745 5.59 20.67 -15.16
CA MET A 745 4.24 20.13 -14.97
C MET A 745 3.33 21.07 -15.72
N TYR A 746 2.99 20.71 -16.96
CA TYR A 746 1.86 21.13 -17.77
C TYR A 746 2.14 20.66 -19.20
N GLN A 747 1.80 19.41 -19.49
CA GLN A 747 1.19 18.99 -20.76
C GLN A 747 0.73 17.54 -20.70
#